data_AF-A0AAU1F9U6-F1
#
_entry.id   AF-A0AAU1F9U6-F1
#
_cell.length_a   1.000
_cell.length_b   1.000
_cell.length_c   1.000
_cell.angle_alpha   90.00
_cell.angle_beta   90.00
_cell.angle_gamma   90.00
#
_symmetry.space_group_name_H-M   'P 1'
#
loop_
_entity.id
_entity.type
_entity.pdbx_description
1 polymer ?
#
loop_
_entity_poly.entity_id
_entity_poly.type
_entity_poly.pdbx_seq_one_letter_code
_entity_poly.pdbx_strand_id
1 'polypeptide(L)'
;MSGEALLKAVRAGQTVEAAGLLDGMTDAERRACLPGLRELRKELRAARWSESSRMAGPALHAAGAACHTGAAGAANWIAAADLRWSQASPGVFLHVLGDREPDWLGDVAHRLAERPVSSRIPYLLLSGLVRLAGCEVPTTDAYVEGWFEHIGSTWHHGGTVVERLRQDPHLDRMIAALFDSLEVSGRVAWLFGDGPGSWYHALAQLTGEGTLDRKVIVDACVARLLRGGVPADQRVFLKLLTCLDLTRDEQRERSADWTALASEATSTVAWHAQSVLASLSLDDELTPRRLAEMSSGVLFRTEKKLVRAQLILLGKVLKRDPSTAAELLPAVAQAFGHEDTEVQERALKLMERHVAALSGSDGVREQLVEAAAELSPGVRIRAERLLGAGALDSAPAVHQEVLPPVPERTRLAPAPVSAAELAEEVGALLASGGDVAAFERTLDGLVRHAYGDRDGLVEALRPVVARRWWADADPEYAHVHEYFREAPYGVEVILATLLGHVPMETLHSAVQQGPTRGNCRHDALSRAFDARLWEVAYRVRAEPLPFLLATPTWDTGLLEPEELVDRLTAYRRLEARPGTADFAQALLRVRRDDRATAAAVRARTLGSPEGYRLAQWLTAEGPDLPTTRRRTSGVRILLEFGELEEIQGQFPPEFRRLGRPLSVFKDRWYCPHWDEADRQHWSAVVPGRRELVAARVLGDLSSVAVDDSRRGAAILPFLAEADGEAGEAVHLCVAYGLGARHTEDRLSAVDALLVLAARGQLDAERLGGDLGQLVRRGAVKPLRLAEAIRTAAATGAYATVWSVLRNALPVLLADLATDASSGTPARGLGDLLTVAADCAERSGARGDLSHLAQAAERRGSSKLVTQARRLRTALTQGVAA
;
A
#
# COMPACT_ATOMS: atom_id res chain seq x y z
N MET A 1 -22.00 -21.16 -50.60
CA MET A 1 -23.03 -20.26 -50.01
C MET A 1 -22.90 -20.11 -48.50
N SER A 2 -22.36 -21.10 -47.78
CA SER A 2 -22.24 -21.09 -46.31
C SER A 2 -21.21 -20.09 -45.75
N GLY A 3 -20.07 -19.88 -46.41
CA GLY A 3 -19.00 -18.99 -45.91
C GLY A 3 -19.31 -17.48 -45.91
N GLU A 4 -20.01 -16.98 -46.93
CA GLU A 4 -20.44 -15.58 -47.00
C GLU A 4 -21.56 -15.28 -46.01
N ALA A 5 -22.48 -16.25 -45.81
CA ALA A 5 -23.50 -16.18 -44.78
C ALA A 5 -22.88 -16.15 -43.37
N LEU A 6 -21.84 -16.94 -43.10
CA LEU A 6 -21.12 -16.93 -41.83
C LEU A 6 -20.47 -15.56 -41.55
N LEU A 7 -19.78 -14.97 -42.53
CA LEU A 7 -19.18 -13.64 -42.36
C LEU A 7 -20.22 -12.55 -42.11
N LYS A 8 -21.38 -12.64 -42.77
CA LYS A 8 -22.50 -11.72 -42.56
C LYS A 8 -23.06 -11.84 -41.14
N ALA A 9 -23.31 -13.06 -40.67
CA ALA A 9 -23.80 -13.32 -39.32
C ALA A 9 -22.80 -12.87 -38.24
N VAL A 10 -21.50 -13.11 -38.47
CA VAL A 10 -20.42 -12.66 -37.57
C VAL A 10 -20.36 -11.13 -37.51
N ARG A 11 -20.40 -10.44 -38.65
CA ARG A 11 -20.39 -8.97 -38.70
C ARG A 11 -21.63 -8.34 -38.03
N ALA A 12 -22.76 -9.03 -38.05
CA ALA A 12 -23.99 -8.62 -37.38
C ALA A 12 -24.04 -8.99 -35.86
N GLY A 13 -23.02 -9.68 -35.32
CA GLY A 13 -22.99 -10.12 -33.93
C GLY A 13 -23.95 -11.27 -33.59
N GLN A 14 -24.51 -11.94 -34.59
CA GLN A 14 -25.50 -13.00 -34.42
C GLN A 14 -24.83 -14.33 -34.06
N THR A 15 -24.38 -14.45 -32.80
CA THR A 15 -23.57 -15.59 -32.32
C THR A 15 -24.28 -16.94 -32.48
N VAL A 16 -25.60 -17.00 -32.26
CA VAL A 16 -26.39 -18.23 -32.40
C VAL A 16 -26.51 -18.66 -33.87
N GLU A 17 -26.74 -17.72 -34.78
CA GLU A 17 -26.81 -17.98 -36.22
C GLU A 17 -25.45 -18.42 -36.77
N ALA A 18 -24.37 -17.76 -36.33
CA ALA A 18 -23.00 -18.15 -36.69
C ALA A 18 -22.66 -19.57 -36.22
N ALA A 19 -23.06 -19.95 -34.99
CA ALA A 19 -22.87 -21.31 -34.48
C ALA A 19 -23.64 -22.35 -35.32
N GLY A 20 -24.92 -22.12 -35.61
CA GLY A 20 -25.72 -23.04 -36.43
C GLY A 20 -25.22 -23.19 -37.87
N LEU A 21 -24.61 -22.15 -38.44
CA LEU A 21 -23.95 -22.24 -39.76
C LEU A 21 -22.67 -23.08 -39.73
N LEU A 22 -21.93 -23.06 -38.61
CA LEU A 22 -20.71 -23.84 -38.43
C LEU A 22 -20.99 -25.34 -38.28
N ASP A 23 -22.09 -25.72 -37.64
CA ASP A 23 -22.52 -27.12 -37.48
C ASP A 23 -22.74 -27.82 -38.84
N GLY A 24 -23.20 -27.07 -39.84
CA GLY A 24 -23.43 -27.60 -41.19
C GLY A 24 -22.21 -27.62 -42.11
N MET A 25 -21.04 -27.18 -41.64
CA MET A 25 -19.82 -27.05 -42.47
C MET A 25 -18.83 -28.20 -42.25
N THR A 26 -18.21 -28.65 -43.34
CA THR A 26 -17.02 -29.52 -43.29
C THR A 26 -15.76 -28.76 -42.87
N ASP A 27 -14.71 -29.49 -42.46
CA ASP A 27 -13.42 -28.90 -42.10
C ASP A 27 -12.74 -28.11 -43.22
N ALA A 28 -12.92 -28.55 -44.47
CA ALA A 28 -12.44 -27.84 -45.64
C ALA A 28 -13.16 -26.49 -45.81
N GLU A 29 -14.47 -26.46 -45.59
CA GLU A 29 -15.30 -25.24 -45.67
C GLU A 29 -14.99 -24.29 -44.51
N ARG A 30 -14.87 -24.80 -43.28
CA ARG A 30 -14.45 -24.02 -42.10
C ARG A 30 -13.08 -23.38 -42.32
N ARG A 31 -12.11 -24.15 -42.86
CA ARG A 31 -10.78 -23.64 -43.21
C ARG A 31 -10.83 -22.58 -44.31
N ALA A 32 -11.72 -22.73 -45.30
CA ALA A 32 -11.90 -21.75 -46.37
C ALA A 32 -12.47 -20.40 -45.88
N CYS A 33 -13.21 -20.39 -44.77
CA CYS A 33 -13.73 -19.16 -44.14
C CYS A 33 -12.68 -18.39 -43.32
N LEU A 34 -11.60 -19.06 -42.88
CA LEU A 34 -10.60 -18.49 -41.97
C LEU A 34 -9.90 -17.22 -42.52
N PRO A 35 -9.52 -17.12 -43.81
CA PRO A 35 -8.97 -15.89 -44.37
C PRO A 35 -9.94 -14.71 -44.23
N GLY A 36 -11.23 -14.92 -44.51
CA GLY A 36 -12.26 -13.88 -44.37
C GLY A 36 -12.44 -13.43 -42.91
N LEU A 37 -12.41 -14.37 -41.96
CA LEU A 37 -12.48 -14.05 -40.53
C LEU A 37 -11.22 -13.33 -40.02
N ARG A 38 -10.04 -13.62 -40.59
CA ARG A 38 -8.80 -12.90 -40.28
C ARG A 38 -8.82 -11.46 -40.79
N GLU A 39 -9.31 -11.25 -42.01
CA GLU A 39 -9.51 -9.89 -42.53
C GLU A 39 -10.56 -9.13 -41.72
N LEU A 40 -11.67 -9.77 -41.36
CA LEU A 40 -12.67 -9.17 -40.47
C LEU A 40 -12.07 -8.86 -39.08
N ARG A 41 -11.26 -9.76 -38.51
CA ARG A 41 -10.54 -9.48 -37.25
C ARG A 41 -9.58 -8.31 -37.39
N LYS A 42 -8.88 -8.18 -38.52
CA LYS A 42 -7.97 -7.05 -38.79
C LYS A 42 -8.76 -5.73 -38.90
N GLU A 43 -9.89 -5.76 -39.60
CA GLU A 43 -10.86 -4.65 -39.71
C GLU A 43 -11.38 -4.24 -38.32
N LEU A 44 -11.93 -5.18 -37.56
CA LEU A 44 -12.48 -4.90 -36.22
C LEU A 44 -11.40 -4.53 -35.20
N ARG A 45 -10.17 -5.04 -35.34
CA ARG A 45 -9.04 -4.65 -34.48
C ARG A 45 -8.61 -3.20 -34.73
N ALA A 46 -8.72 -2.71 -35.97
CA ALA A 46 -8.45 -1.31 -36.31
C ALA A 46 -9.52 -0.36 -35.71
N ALA A 47 -10.70 -0.88 -35.36
CA ALA A 47 -11.79 -0.15 -34.71
C ALA A 47 -12.25 -0.86 -33.43
N ARG A 48 -11.31 -1.32 -32.57
CA ARG A 48 -11.56 -2.29 -31.49
C ARG A 48 -12.69 -1.92 -30.54
N TRP A 49 -12.95 -0.64 -30.38
CA TRP A 49 -13.92 -0.14 -29.39
C TRP A 49 -15.20 0.43 -29.99
N SER A 50 -15.42 0.29 -31.31
CA SER A 50 -16.71 0.58 -31.92
C SER A 50 -17.80 -0.36 -31.41
N GLU A 51 -19.06 0.07 -31.46
CA GLU A 51 -20.21 -0.76 -31.13
C GLU A 51 -20.27 -2.00 -32.04
N SER A 52 -20.01 -1.82 -33.34
CA SER A 52 -19.93 -2.91 -34.33
C SER A 52 -18.87 -3.96 -33.97
N SER A 53 -17.69 -3.55 -33.51
CA SER A 53 -16.63 -4.46 -33.05
C SER A 53 -16.99 -5.18 -31.75
N ARG A 54 -17.70 -4.52 -30.83
CA ARG A 54 -18.18 -5.13 -29.58
C ARG A 54 -19.29 -6.14 -29.83
N MET A 55 -20.23 -5.83 -30.72
CA MET A 55 -21.33 -6.72 -31.12
C MET A 55 -20.82 -7.93 -31.92
N ALA A 56 -19.93 -7.70 -32.90
CA ALA A 56 -19.36 -8.76 -33.72
C ALA A 56 -18.32 -9.61 -32.98
N GLY A 57 -17.70 -9.07 -31.92
CA GLY A 57 -16.60 -9.69 -31.18
C GLY A 57 -16.88 -11.12 -30.71
N PRO A 58 -17.98 -11.41 -29.97
CA PRO A 58 -18.29 -12.77 -29.52
C PRO A 58 -18.49 -13.75 -30.69
N ALA A 59 -19.21 -13.34 -31.74
CA ALA A 59 -19.44 -14.19 -32.92
C ALA A 59 -18.14 -14.45 -33.70
N LEU A 60 -17.28 -13.45 -33.85
CA LEU A 60 -15.96 -13.57 -34.48
C LEU A 60 -15.03 -14.46 -33.64
N HIS A 61 -15.11 -14.33 -32.33
CA HIS A 61 -14.31 -15.12 -31.40
C HIS A 61 -14.65 -16.61 -31.50
N ALA A 62 -15.94 -16.96 -31.50
CA ALA A 62 -16.42 -18.33 -31.69
C ALA A 62 -16.13 -18.88 -33.10
N ALA A 63 -16.50 -18.13 -34.16
CA ALA A 63 -16.32 -18.59 -35.53
C ALA A 63 -14.86 -18.75 -35.92
N GLY A 64 -13.99 -17.82 -35.50
CA GLY A 64 -12.56 -17.92 -35.76
C GLY A 64 -11.92 -19.11 -35.06
N ALA A 65 -12.34 -19.45 -33.83
CA ALA A 65 -11.88 -20.63 -33.13
C ALA A 65 -12.29 -21.93 -33.88
N ALA A 66 -13.55 -22.02 -34.33
CA ALA A 66 -14.06 -23.18 -35.05
C ALA A 66 -13.43 -23.37 -36.45
N CYS A 67 -13.03 -22.26 -37.11
CA CYS A 67 -12.43 -22.27 -38.44
C CYS A 67 -10.92 -22.63 -38.47
N HIS A 68 -10.27 -22.71 -37.32
CA HIS A 68 -8.88 -23.17 -37.21
C HIS A 68 -8.81 -24.69 -37.23
N THR A 69 -8.06 -25.27 -38.19
CA THR A 69 -7.86 -26.73 -38.29
C THR A 69 -6.73 -27.26 -37.41
N GLY A 70 -5.80 -26.41 -36.99
CA GLY A 70 -4.73 -26.78 -36.06
C GLY A 70 -5.00 -26.26 -34.64
N ALA A 71 -4.78 -27.11 -33.63
CA ALA A 71 -5.05 -26.81 -32.23
C ALA A 71 -4.27 -25.58 -31.73
N ALA A 72 -2.99 -25.46 -32.10
CA ALA A 72 -2.19 -24.27 -31.80
C ALA A 72 -2.80 -22.97 -32.36
N GLY A 73 -3.40 -23.04 -33.55
CA GLY A 73 -4.06 -21.89 -34.17
C GLY A 73 -5.34 -21.48 -33.43
N ALA A 74 -6.17 -22.47 -33.07
CA ALA A 74 -7.39 -22.24 -32.31
C ALA A 74 -7.11 -21.69 -30.91
N ALA A 75 -6.15 -22.28 -30.17
CA ALA A 75 -5.77 -21.80 -28.84
C ALA A 75 -5.20 -20.37 -28.88
N ASN A 76 -4.37 -20.04 -29.87
CA ASN A 76 -3.87 -18.68 -30.08
C ASN A 76 -4.99 -17.68 -30.40
N TRP A 77 -6.04 -18.13 -31.11
CA TRP A 77 -7.20 -17.30 -31.40
C TRP A 77 -8.04 -17.04 -30.15
N ILE A 78 -8.34 -18.09 -29.39
CA ILE A 78 -9.16 -18.01 -28.17
C ILE A 78 -8.47 -17.16 -27.08
N ALA A 79 -7.16 -17.31 -26.91
CA ALA A 79 -6.39 -16.57 -25.92
C ALA A 79 -5.96 -15.17 -26.37
N ALA A 80 -6.45 -14.69 -27.51
CA ALA A 80 -5.97 -13.46 -28.10
C ALA A 80 -6.35 -12.23 -27.26
N ALA A 81 -5.36 -11.39 -26.93
CA ALA A 81 -5.54 -10.22 -26.06
C ALA A 81 -6.53 -9.18 -26.60
N ASP A 82 -6.65 -9.06 -27.93
CA ASP A 82 -7.60 -8.17 -28.61
C ASP A 82 -9.07 -8.65 -28.48
N LEU A 83 -9.31 -9.93 -28.24
CA LEU A 83 -10.66 -10.52 -28.08
C LEU A 83 -11.06 -10.73 -26.61
N ARG A 84 -10.19 -10.37 -25.66
CA ARG A 84 -10.40 -10.59 -24.21
C ARG A 84 -11.67 -9.93 -23.66
N TRP A 85 -12.06 -8.79 -24.21
CA TRP A 85 -13.16 -7.97 -23.69
C TRP A 85 -14.50 -8.21 -24.41
N SER A 86 -14.52 -9.11 -25.40
CA SER A 86 -15.68 -9.43 -26.24
C SER A 86 -15.77 -10.94 -26.47
N GLN A 87 -15.65 -11.73 -25.40
CA GLN A 87 -15.58 -13.18 -25.48
C GLN A 87 -16.95 -13.84 -25.77
N ALA A 88 -16.97 -14.91 -26.57
CA ALA A 88 -18.11 -15.80 -26.62
C ALA A 88 -18.26 -16.57 -25.30
N SER A 89 -19.49 -17.00 -24.99
CA SER A 89 -19.73 -17.81 -23.79
C SER A 89 -19.05 -19.19 -23.91
N PRO A 90 -18.64 -19.81 -22.78
CA PRO A 90 -18.06 -21.16 -22.80
C PRO A 90 -18.95 -22.18 -23.50
N GLY A 91 -20.27 -22.10 -23.32
CA GLY A 91 -21.22 -23.00 -23.96
C GLY A 91 -21.20 -22.93 -25.49
N VAL A 92 -21.03 -21.73 -26.06
CA VAL A 92 -20.91 -21.56 -27.51
C VAL A 92 -19.61 -22.20 -28.02
N PHE A 93 -18.49 -22.02 -27.32
CA PHE A 93 -17.22 -22.66 -27.70
C PHE A 93 -17.29 -24.18 -27.65
N LEU A 94 -17.85 -24.75 -26.58
CA LEU A 94 -17.99 -26.20 -26.44
C LEU A 94 -18.91 -26.79 -27.51
N HIS A 95 -19.92 -26.04 -27.93
CA HIS A 95 -20.80 -26.44 -29.03
C HIS A 95 -20.06 -26.44 -30.38
N VAL A 96 -19.44 -25.32 -30.78
CA VAL A 96 -18.81 -25.19 -32.11
C VAL A 96 -17.49 -25.94 -32.26
N LEU A 97 -16.87 -26.36 -31.15
CA LEU A 97 -15.66 -27.20 -31.15
C LEU A 97 -15.98 -28.66 -30.83
N GLY A 98 -17.21 -28.98 -30.41
CA GLY A 98 -17.55 -30.29 -29.85
C GLY A 98 -17.49 -31.46 -30.83
N ASP A 99 -17.44 -31.18 -32.14
CA ASP A 99 -17.32 -32.17 -33.21
C ASP A 99 -15.87 -32.49 -33.62
N ARG A 100 -14.89 -31.86 -32.96
CA ARG A 100 -13.45 -32.07 -33.20
C ARG A 100 -12.95 -33.37 -32.60
N GLU A 101 -11.91 -33.94 -33.22
CA GLU A 101 -11.20 -35.12 -32.72
C GLU A 101 -10.70 -34.91 -31.27
N PRO A 102 -10.80 -35.91 -30.38
CA PRO A 102 -10.42 -35.79 -28.98
C PRO A 102 -8.97 -35.31 -28.75
N ASP A 103 -8.00 -35.83 -29.52
CA ASP A 103 -6.59 -35.43 -29.44
C ASP A 103 -6.38 -33.94 -29.75
N TRP A 104 -7.17 -33.40 -30.69
CA TRP A 104 -7.12 -31.98 -31.07
C TRP A 104 -7.67 -31.11 -29.94
N LEU A 105 -8.80 -31.50 -29.34
CA LEU A 105 -9.40 -30.80 -28.21
C LEU A 105 -8.47 -30.81 -26.99
N GLY A 106 -7.77 -31.92 -26.75
CA GLY A 106 -6.77 -32.06 -25.70
C GLY A 106 -5.60 -31.09 -25.87
N ASP A 107 -5.05 -30.96 -27.08
CA ASP A 107 -3.97 -30.00 -27.37
C ASP A 107 -4.43 -28.54 -27.20
N VAL A 108 -5.66 -28.20 -27.62
CA VAL A 108 -6.23 -26.85 -27.37
C VAL A 108 -6.37 -26.57 -25.88
N ALA A 109 -6.90 -27.52 -25.11
CA ALA A 109 -7.11 -27.37 -23.68
C ALA A 109 -5.80 -27.10 -22.92
N HIS A 110 -4.74 -27.87 -23.21
CA HIS A 110 -3.42 -27.69 -22.58
C HIS A 110 -2.79 -26.35 -22.93
N ARG A 111 -2.83 -25.94 -24.21
CA ARG A 111 -2.28 -24.64 -24.65
C ARG A 111 -3.02 -23.44 -24.07
N LEU A 112 -4.31 -23.58 -23.79
CA LEU A 112 -5.09 -22.54 -23.13
C LEU A 112 -4.80 -22.50 -21.62
N ALA A 113 -4.60 -23.66 -20.99
CA ALA A 113 -4.25 -23.78 -19.59
C ALA A 113 -2.84 -23.21 -19.29
N GLU A 114 -1.89 -23.36 -20.22
CA GLU A 114 -0.54 -22.75 -20.16
C GLU A 114 -0.53 -21.22 -20.22
N ARG A 115 -1.67 -20.57 -20.48
CA ARG A 115 -1.75 -19.11 -20.54
C ARG A 115 -1.71 -18.51 -19.13
N PRO A 116 -1.10 -17.32 -18.98
CA PRO A 116 -1.13 -16.62 -17.69
C PRO A 116 -2.57 -16.31 -17.31
N VAL A 117 -2.86 -16.32 -16.01
CA VAL A 117 -4.20 -16.04 -15.45
C VAL A 117 -4.79 -14.72 -15.92
N SER A 118 -3.94 -13.73 -16.18
CA SER A 118 -4.34 -12.44 -16.76
C SER A 118 -5.04 -12.57 -18.13
N SER A 119 -4.93 -13.71 -18.81
CA SER A 119 -5.66 -14.03 -20.05
C SER A 119 -7.16 -14.23 -19.83
N ARG A 120 -7.60 -14.45 -18.58
CA ARG A 120 -9.01 -14.58 -18.19
C ARG A 120 -9.77 -15.62 -19.03
N ILE A 121 -9.17 -16.78 -19.23
CA ILE A 121 -9.83 -17.90 -19.91
C ILE A 121 -10.84 -18.52 -18.92
N PRO A 122 -12.13 -18.63 -19.27
CA PRO A 122 -13.12 -19.20 -18.36
C PRO A 122 -12.84 -20.67 -18.03
N TYR A 123 -12.87 -21.03 -16.74
CA TYR A 123 -12.68 -22.42 -16.28
C TYR A 123 -13.67 -23.42 -16.91
N LEU A 124 -14.93 -23.01 -17.11
CA LEU A 124 -15.96 -23.85 -17.73
C LEU A 124 -15.63 -24.23 -19.18
N LEU A 125 -14.87 -23.38 -19.89
CA LEU A 125 -14.38 -23.71 -21.24
C LEU A 125 -13.27 -24.76 -21.15
N LEU A 126 -12.26 -24.53 -20.31
CA LEU A 126 -11.13 -25.45 -20.12
C LEU A 126 -11.60 -26.84 -19.68
N SER A 127 -12.40 -26.91 -18.62
CA SER A 127 -12.93 -28.17 -18.09
C SER A 127 -13.89 -28.88 -19.04
N GLY A 128 -14.65 -28.13 -19.85
CA GLY A 128 -15.49 -28.71 -20.91
C GLY A 128 -14.67 -29.31 -22.05
N LEU A 129 -13.59 -28.65 -22.48
CA LEU A 129 -12.68 -29.17 -23.51
C LEU A 129 -11.95 -30.43 -23.04
N VAL A 130 -11.44 -30.42 -21.80
CA VAL A 130 -10.79 -31.60 -21.19
C VAL A 130 -11.76 -32.79 -21.14
N ARG A 131 -13.02 -32.55 -20.77
CA ARG A 131 -14.06 -33.58 -20.71
C ARG A 131 -14.40 -34.16 -22.09
N LEU A 132 -14.53 -33.32 -23.11
CA LEU A 132 -14.80 -33.75 -24.48
C LEU A 132 -13.60 -34.50 -25.09
N ALA A 133 -12.38 -34.08 -24.75
CA ALA A 133 -11.14 -34.71 -25.19
C ALA A 133 -10.82 -36.02 -24.46
N GLY A 134 -11.28 -36.20 -23.23
CA GLY A 134 -10.85 -37.31 -22.37
C GLY A 134 -9.35 -37.27 -22.03
N CYS A 135 -8.71 -36.09 -22.12
CA CYS A 135 -7.27 -35.93 -21.90
C CYS A 135 -6.92 -35.77 -20.41
N GLU A 136 -5.63 -35.83 -20.09
CA GLU A 136 -5.13 -35.53 -18.75
C GLU A 136 -5.49 -34.08 -18.35
N VAL A 137 -5.79 -33.86 -17.07
CA VAL A 137 -6.19 -32.54 -16.57
C VAL A 137 -4.95 -31.64 -16.36
N PRO A 138 -4.95 -30.41 -16.90
CA PRO A 138 -3.87 -29.46 -16.65
C PRO A 138 -3.78 -29.04 -15.17
N THR A 139 -2.55 -28.90 -14.66
CA THR A 139 -2.24 -28.42 -13.29
C THR A 139 -1.59 -27.04 -13.27
N THR A 140 -1.70 -26.31 -14.38
CA THR A 140 -1.24 -24.92 -14.53
C THR A 140 -2.01 -23.96 -13.62
N ASP A 141 -1.38 -22.88 -13.19
CA ASP A 141 -1.97 -21.91 -12.26
C ASP A 141 -3.38 -21.43 -12.65
N ALA A 142 -3.61 -21.11 -13.94
CA ALA A 142 -4.91 -20.65 -14.43
C ALA A 142 -6.02 -21.70 -14.31
N TYR A 143 -5.68 -22.97 -14.52
CA TYR A 143 -6.64 -24.07 -14.43
C TYR A 143 -7.00 -24.34 -12.97
N VAL A 144 -5.99 -24.37 -12.09
CA VAL A 144 -6.17 -24.66 -10.66
C VAL A 144 -6.95 -23.52 -9.98
N GLU A 145 -6.60 -22.26 -10.23
CA GLU A 145 -7.34 -21.09 -9.72
C GLU A 145 -8.81 -21.14 -10.15
N GLY A 146 -9.05 -21.39 -11.45
CA GLY A 146 -10.40 -21.52 -11.99
C GLY A 146 -11.21 -22.68 -11.37
N TRP A 147 -10.56 -23.81 -11.08
CA TRP A 147 -11.18 -24.95 -10.39
C TRP A 147 -11.61 -24.58 -8.97
N PHE A 148 -10.72 -23.92 -8.20
CA PHE A 148 -11.05 -23.46 -6.84
C PHE A 148 -12.21 -22.46 -6.84
N GLU A 149 -12.22 -21.50 -7.76
CA GLU A 149 -13.34 -20.54 -7.89
C GLU A 149 -14.65 -21.25 -8.24
N HIS A 150 -14.59 -22.23 -9.15
CA HIS A 150 -15.76 -23.00 -9.57
C HIS A 150 -16.36 -23.81 -8.40
N ILE A 151 -15.52 -24.57 -7.69
CA ILE A 151 -15.93 -25.35 -6.50
C ILE A 151 -16.28 -24.43 -5.32
N GLY A 152 -15.71 -23.23 -5.22
CA GLY A 152 -15.99 -22.26 -4.15
C GLY A 152 -17.29 -21.48 -4.36
N SER A 153 -17.73 -21.30 -5.61
CA SER A 153 -18.88 -20.46 -5.94
C SER A 153 -20.20 -21.03 -5.36
N THR A 154 -20.84 -20.28 -4.47
CA THR A 154 -22.09 -20.68 -3.79
C THR A 154 -23.36 -20.34 -4.57
N TRP A 155 -23.26 -19.48 -5.60
CA TRP A 155 -24.42 -18.92 -6.30
C TRP A 155 -24.95 -19.79 -7.44
N HIS A 156 -24.17 -20.76 -7.95
CA HIS A 156 -24.49 -21.44 -9.21
C HIS A 156 -24.79 -22.94 -9.07
N HIS A 157 -24.42 -23.59 -7.97
CA HIS A 157 -24.59 -25.03 -7.77
C HIS A 157 -24.97 -25.33 -6.32
N GLY A 158 -26.13 -25.94 -6.08
CA GLY A 158 -26.54 -26.36 -4.73
C GLY A 158 -25.63 -27.43 -4.13
N GLY A 159 -25.54 -27.48 -2.80
CA GLY A 159 -24.69 -28.42 -2.04
C GLY A 159 -23.53 -27.75 -1.30
N THR A 160 -22.88 -28.51 -0.42
CA THR A 160 -21.70 -28.07 0.35
C THR A 160 -20.40 -28.24 -0.46
N VAL A 161 -19.32 -27.55 -0.05
CA VAL A 161 -17.99 -27.70 -0.69
C VAL A 161 -17.52 -29.15 -0.64
N VAL A 162 -17.71 -29.85 0.49
CA VAL A 162 -17.29 -31.25 0.65
C VAL A 162 -18.04 -32.19 -0.29
N GLU A 163 -19.34 -32.00 -0.50
CA GLU A 163 -20.12 -32.83 -1.45
C GLU A 163 -19.64 -32.66 -2.88
N ARG A 164 -19.30 -31.43 -3.27
CA ARG A 164 -18.75 -31.14 -4.61
C ARG A 164 -17.37 -31.76 -4.80
N LEU A 165 -16.50 -31.66 -3.80
CA LEU A 165 -15.18 -32.28 -3.83
C LEU A 165 -15.26 -33.82 -3.90
N ARG A 166 -16.22 -34.46 -3.22
CA ARG A 166 -16.43 -35.92 -3.33
C ARG A 166 -16.84 -36.37 -4.73
N GLN A 167 -17.53 -35.51 -5.48
CA GLN A 167 -18.01 -35.82 -6.81
C GLN A 167 -16.96 -35.49 -7.90
N ASP A 168 -15.87 -34.81 -7.54
CA ASP A 168 -14.85 -34.38 -8.49
C ASP A 168 -13.77 -35.48 -8.66
N PRO A 169 -13.59 -36.05 -9.87
CA PRO A 169 -12.62 -37.12 -10.12
C PRO A 169 -11.16 -36.63 -10.17
N HIS A 170 -10.92 -35.33 -10.06
CA HIS A 170 -9.59 -34.71 -10.18
C HIS A 170 -9.12 -34.09 -8.87
N LEU A 171 -9.83 -34.34 -7.76
CA LEU A 171 -9.54 -33.84 -6.43
C LEU A 171 -8.06 -33.95 -6.06
N ASP A 172 -7.50 -35.15 -6.03
CA ASP A 172 -6.11 -35.39 -5.57
C ASP A 172 -5.10 -34.57 -6.35
N ARG A 173 -5.30 -34.49 -7.67
CA ARG A 173 -4.41 -33.79 -8.60
C ARG A 173 -4.50 -32.27 -8.42
N MET A 174 -5.69 -31.72 -8.22
CA MET A 174 -5.88 -30.28 -8.00
C MET A 174 -5.35 -29.85 -6.64
N ILE A 175 -5.51 -30.69 -5.62
CA ILE A 175 -4.96 -30.44 -4.28
C ILE A 175 -3.43 -30.53 -4.29
N ALA A 176 -2.82 -31.50 -4.98
CA ALA A 176 -1.37 -31.53 -5.14
C ALA A 176 -0.84 -30.24 -5.80
N ALA A 177 -1.51 -29.75 -6.86
CA ALA A 177 -1.11 -28.53 -7.55
C ALA A 177 -1.22 -27.26 -6.68
N LEU A 178 -2.15 -27.22 -5.73
CA LEU A 178 -2.23 -26.13 -4.73
C LEU A 178 -0.94 -26.05 -3.88
N PHE A 179 -0.35 -27.20 -3.52
CA PHE A 179 0.86 -27.23 -2.70
C PHE A 179 2.13 -26.91 -3.48
N ASP A 180 2.15 -27.18 -4.78
CA ASP A 180 3.31 -26.94 -5.64
C ASP A 180 3.47 -25.46 -6.03
N SER A 181 2.37 -24.72 -6.27
CA SER A 181 2.39 -23.33 -6.77
C SER A 181 2.20 -22.27 -5.68
N LEU A 182 3.17 -21.36 -5.54
CA LEU A 182 3.09 -20.19 -4.65
C LEU A 182 2.07 -19.15 -5.14
N GLU A 183 1.91 -18.99 -6.46
CA GLU A 183 1.04 -17.98 -7.03
C GLU A 183 -0.44 -18.33 -6.84
N VAL A 184 -0.78 -19.60 -7.03
CA VAL A 184 -2.15 -20.10 -6.85
C VAL A 184 -2.60 -19.92 -5.42
N SER A 185 -1.77 -20.30 -4.44
CA SER A 185 -2.15 -20.26 -3.02
C SER A 185 -2.60 -18.87 -2.56
N GLY A 186 -1.90 -17.82 -2.99
CA GLY A 186 -2.25 -16.45 -2.62
C GLY A 186 -3.51 -15.92 -3.30
N ARG A 187 -3.79 -16.39 -4.53
CA ARG A 187 -5.00 -15.97 -5.27
C ARG A 187 -6.25 -16.67 -4.79
N VAL A 188 -6.16 -17.93 -4.34
CA VAL A 188 -7.33 -18.68 -3.85
C VAL A 188 -7.57 -18.51 -2.35
N ALA A 189 -6.65 -17.89 -1.60
CA ALA A 189 -6.74 -17.75 -0.14
C ALA A 189 -8.05 -17.11 0.35
N TRP A 190 -8.65 -16.19 -0.42
CA TRP A 190 -9.92 -15.55 -0.07
C TRP A 190 -11.13 -16.50 -0.08
N LEU A 191 -11.05 -17.62 -0.82
CA LEU A 191 -12.09 -18.66 -0.86
C LEU A 191 -12.13 -19.48 0.43
N PHE A 192 -11.02 -19.52 1.17
CA PHE A 192 -10.89 -20.27 2.42
C PHE A 192 -11.45 -19.48 3.61
N GLY A 193 -12.79 -19.43 3.69
CA GLY A 193 -13.53 -18.79 4.78
C GLY A 193 -13.57 -19.58 6.09
N ASP A 194 -14.10 -18.95 7.14
CA ASP A 194 -14.32 -19.57 8.46
C ASP A 194 -15.72 -20.17 8.57
N GLY A 195 -15.84 -21.34 9.22
CA GLY A 195 -17.12 -21.95 9.59
C GLY A 195 -17.35 -23.38 9.05
N PRO A 196 -18.46 -24.03 9.44
CA PRO A 196 -18.86 -25.34 8.94
C PRO A 196 -19.09 -25.30 7.43
N GLY A 197 -18.54 -26.26 6.68
CA GLY A 197 -18.63 -26.29 5.21
C GLY A 197 -17.60 -25.43 4.47
N SER A 198 -16.65 -24.81 5.20
CA SER A 198 -15.48 -24.16 4.60
C SER A 198 -14.52 -25.16 3.94
N TRP A 199 -13.67 -24.66 3.04
CA TRP A 199 -12.61 -25.42 2.41
C TRP A 199 -11.70 -26.15 3.42
N TYR A 200 -11.35 -25.52 4.54
CA TYR A 200 -10.54 -26.15 5.58
C TYR A 200 -11.17 -27.42 6.15
N HIS A 201 -12.46 -27.34 6.52
CA HIS A 201 -13.17 -28.48 7.11
C HIS A 201 -13.45 -29.55 6.06
N ALA A 202 -13.74 -29.15 4.81
CA ALA A 202 -13.96 -30.09 3.72
C ALA A 202 -12.71 -30.93 3.43
N LEU A 203 -11.54 -30.29 3.32
CA LEU A 203 -10.28 -31.01 3.09
C LEU A 203 -9.89 -31.89 4.28
N ALA A 204 -10.05 -31.39 5.51
CA ALA A 204 -9.77 -32.19 6.70
C ALA A 204 -10.72 -33.41 6.81
N GLN A 205 -12.00 -33.23 6.51
CA GLN A 205 -12.98 -34.31 6.47
C GLN A 205 -12.63 -35.37 5.42
N LEU A 206 -12.31 -34.96 4.18
CA LEU A 206 -11.92 -35.89 3.11
C LEU A 206 -10.62 -36.64 3.43
N THR A 207 -9.70 -35.99 4.15
CA THR A 207 -8.47 -36.63 4.64
C THR A 207 -8.78 -37.64 5.75
N GLY A 208 -9.69 -37.32 6.68
CA GLY A 208 -10.13 -38.25 7.73
C GLY A 208 -10.94 -39.44 7.19
N GLU A 209 -11.67 -39.25 6.09
CA GLU A 209 -12.42 -40.30 5.37
C GLU A 209 -11.49 -41.22 4.54
N GLY A 210 -10.22 -40.85 4.36
CA GLY A 210 -9.24 -41.60 3.56
C GLY A 210 -9.34 -41.36 2.05
N THR A 211 -10.16 -40.40 1.61
CA THR A 211 -10.22 -39.96 0.21
C THR A 211 -8.92 -39.25 -0.19
N LEU A 212 -8.36 -38.44 0.71
CA LEU A 212 -7.02 -37.85 0.57
C LEU A 212 -6.04 -38.56 1.50
N ASP A 213 -4.84 -38.89 1.02
CA ASP A 213 -3.81 -39.51 1.86
C ASP A 213 -3.35 -38.56 2.97
N ARG A 214 -3.54 -38.97 4.22
CA ARG A 214 -3.24 -38.15 5.40
C ARG A 214 -1.76 -37.76 5.49
N LYS A 215 -0.84 -38.69 5.21
CA LYS A 215 0.60 -38.41 5.31
C LYS A 215 1.01 -37.40 4.25
N VAL A 216 0.53 -37.57 3.02
CA VAL A 216 0.80 -36.64 1.90
C VAL A 216 0.29 -35.23 2.22
N ILE A 217 -0.96 -35.08 2.70
CA ILE A 217 -1.53 -33.76 3.00
C ILE A 217 -0.80 -33.07 4.17
N VAL A 218 -0.46 -33.82 5.22
CA VAL A 218 0.28 -33.27 6.37
C VAL A 218 1.69 -32.83 5.94
N ASP A 219 2.42 -33.68 5.22
CA ASP A 219 3.77 -33.38 4.76
C ASP A 219 3.79 -32.19 3.80
N ALA A 220 2.80 -32.10 2.90
CA ALA A 220 2.66 -30.96 1.99
C ALA A 220 2.35 -29.66 2.74
N CYS A 221 1.48 -29.68 3.76
CA CYS A 221 1.23 -28.51 4.62
C CYS A 221 2.50 -28.04 5.33
N VAL A 222 3.26 -28.95 5.94
CA VAL A 222 4.48 -28.61 6.67
C VAL A 222 5.56 -28.09 5.72
N ALA A 223 5.80 -28.78 4.60
CA ALA A 223 6.74 -28.34 3.57
C ALA A 223 6.40 -26.93 3.04
N ARG A 224 5.11 -26.64 2.86
CA ARG A 224 4.65 -25.33 2.37
C ARG A 224 4.81 -24.23 3.41
N LEU A 225 4.64 -24.54 4.70
CA LEU A 225 4.92 -23.61 5.81
C LEU A 225 6.43 -23.33 5.93
N LEU A 226 7.27 -24.36 5.78
CA LEU A 226 8.74 -24.25 5.82
C LEU A 226 9.27 -23.41 4.65
N ARG A 227 8.68 -23.54 3.45
CA ARG A 227 9.06 -22.76 2.27
C ARG A 227 8.86 -21.25 2.42
N GLY A 228 8.09 -20.78 3.40
CA GLY A 228 7.84 -19.36 3.58
C GLY A 228 6.72 -18.83 2.66
N GLY A 229 6.61 -17.50 2.58
CA GLY A 229 5.66 -16.81 1.70
C GLY A 229 4.94 -15.65 2.39
N VAL A 230 3.99 -15.04 1.69
CA VAL A 230 3.21 -13.94 2.26
C VAL A 230 2.35 -14.45 3.43
N PRO A 231 2.10 -13.62 4.48
CA PRO A 231 1.38 -14.08 5.67
C PRO A 231 -0.06 -14.57 5.42
N ALA A 232 -0.68 -14.19 4.30
CA ALA A 232 -2.01 -14.70 3.93
C ALA A 232 -1.95 -16.19 3.58
N ASP A 233 -1.00 -16.59 2.72
CA ASP A 233 -0.78 -17.97 2.29
C ASP A 233 -0.41 -18.88 3.47
N GLN A 234 0.53 -18.44 4.31
CA GLN A 234 0.93 -19.22 5.49
C GLN A 234 -0.25 -19.48 6.45
N ARG A 235 -1.20 -18.54 6.54
CA ARG A 235 -2.41 -18.72 7.36
C ARG A 235 -3.32 -19.82 6.80
N VAL A 236 -3.42 -19.96 5.48
CA VAL A 236 -4.21 -21.03 4.85
C VAL A 236 -3.68 -22.40 5.27
N PHE A 237 -2.38 -22.65 5.06
CA PHE A 237 -1.79 -23.95 5.35
C PHE A 237 -1.72 -24.26 6.85
N LEU A 238 -1.47 -23.25 7.71
CA LEU A 238 -1.51 -23.45 9.15
C LEU A 238 -2.93 -23.83 9.63
N LYS A 239 -3.96 -23.19 9.07
CA LYS A 239 -5.33 -23.47 9.48
C LYS A 239 -5.80 -24.84 8.99
N LEU A 240 -5.44 -25.22 7.76
CA LEU A 240 -5.67 -26.58 7.26
C LEU A 240 -4.98 -27.62 8.15
N LEU A 241 -3.70 -27.43 8.46
CA LEU A 241 -2.93 -28.30 9.34
C LEU A 241 -3.58 -28.43 10.74
N THR A 242 -4.09 -27.33 11.29
CA THR A 242 -4.79 -27.34 12.58
C THR A 242 -6.10 -28.13 12.51
N CYS A 243 -6.83 -28.06 11.39
CA CYS A 243 -8.06 -28.84 11.17
C CYS A 243 -7.79 -30.34 10.99
N LEU A 244 -6.59 -30.75 10.57
CA LEU A 244 -6.21 -32.16 10.44
C LEU A 244 -6.02 -32.88 11.77
N ASP A 245 -5.89 -32.12 12.87
CA ASP A 245 -5.71 -32.63 14.24
C ASP A 245 -4.59 -33.69 14.31
N LEU A 246 -3.33 -33.24 14.18
CA LEU A 246 -2.17 -34.14 14.17
C LEU A 246 -2.09 -34.94 15.48
N THR A 247 -1.90 -36.25 15.33
CA THR A 247 -1.65 -37.16 16.45
C THR A 247 -0.31 -36.88 17.11
N ARG A 248 -0.11 -37.42 18.32
CA ARG A 248 1.16 -37.24 19.03
C ARG A 248 2.36 -37.82 18.30
N ASP A 249 2.21 -38.97 17.67
CA ASP A 249 3.31 -39.59 16.93
C ASP A 249 3.69 -38.77 15.68
N GLU A 250 2.69 -38.22 14.96
CA GLU A 250 2.91 -37.33 13.82
C GLU A 250 3.64 -36.04 14.22
N GLN A 251 3.32 -35.49 15.39
CA GLN A 251 4.01 -34.32 15.95
C GLN A 251 5.47 -34.65 16.30
N ARG A 252 5.71 -35.82 16.91
CA ARG A 252 7.06 -36.24 17.34
C ARG A 252 7.98 -36.52 16.15
N GLU A 253 7.48 -37.20 15.11
CA GLU A 253 8.19 -37.48 13.85
C GLU A 253 8.74 -36.19 13.21
N ARG A 254 8.03 -35.06 13.37
CA ARG A 254 8.33 -33.76 12.75
C ARG A 254 9.01 -32.75 13.68
N SER A 255 9.65 -33.21 14.75
CA SER A 255 10.29 -32.33 15.75
C SER A 255 11.34 -31.36 15.14
N ALA A 256 12.06 -31.80 14.10
CA ALA A 256 13.01 -30.95 13.39
C ALA A 256 12.30 -29.85 12.59
N ASP A 257 11.21 -30.18 11.88
CA ASP A 257 10.42 -29.22 11.11
C ASP A 257 9.77 -28.17 12.02
N TRP A 258 9.22 -28.59 13.17
CA TRP A 258 8.70 -27.65 14.16
C TRP A 258 9.78 -26.70 14.70
N THR A 259 11.02 -27.17 14.81
CA THR A 259 12.13 -26.35 15.31
C THR A 259 12.49 -25.25 14.31
N ALA A 260 12.55 -25.60 13.02
CA ALA A 260 12.74 -24.63 11.94
C ALA A 260 11.56 -23.64 11.86
N LEU A 261 10.32 -24.13 11.92
CA LEU A 261 9.12 -23.27 11.90
C LEU A 261 9.03 -22.33 13.11
N ALA A 262 9.39 -22.80 14.31
CA ALA A 262 9.42 -21.96 15.50
C ALA A 262 10.45 -20.81 15.40
N SER A 263 11.53 -21.04 14.66
CA SER A 263 12.65 -20.11 14.51
C SER A 263 12.42 -19.10 13.39
N GLU A 264 11.99 -19.55 12.20
CA GLU A 264 12.03 -18.75 10.97
C GLU A 264 10.65 -18.38 10.39
N ALA A 265 9.57 -19.08 10.75
CA ALA A 265 8.27 -18.84 10.12
C ALA A 265 7.59 -17.55 10.61
N THR A 266 6.46 -17.16 9.99
CA THR A 266 5.65 -16.02 10.45
C THR A 266 5.16 -16.22 11.89
N SER A 267 4.89 -15.13 12.61
CA SER A 267 4.60 -15.17 14.05
C SER A 267 3.50 -16.15 14.47
N THR A 268 2.46 -16.35 13.65
CA THR A 268 1.38 -17.29 13.93
C THR A 268 1.80 -18.74 13.78
N VAL A 269 2.62 -19.04 12.76
CA VAL A 269 3.14 -20.39 12.51
C VAL A 269 4.19 -20.74 13.56
N ALA A 270 5.09 -19.80 13.86
CA ALA A 270 6.08 -19.95 14.92
C ALA A 270 5.43 -20.19 16.29
N TRP A 271 4.32 -19.50 16.60
CA TRP A 271 3.54 -19.76 17.82
C TRP A 271 3.08 -21.21 17.88
N HIS A 272 2.44 -21.70 16.81
CA HIS A 272 1.91 -23.05 16.77
C HIS A 272 3.02 -24.09 16.95
N ALA A 273 4.10 -23.97 16.19
CA ALA A 273 5.24 -24.87 16.27
C ALA A 273 5.89 -24.88 17.67
N GLN A 274 6.07 -23.70 18.28
CA GLN A 274 6.55 -23.57 19.66
C GLN A 274 5.63 -24.30 20.64
N SER A 275 4.31 -24.18 20.49
CA SER A 275 3.37 -24.85 21.40
C SER A 275 3.40 -26.37 21.30
N VAL A 276 3.58 -26.91 20.08
CA VAL A 276 3.75 -28.36 19.88
C VAL A 276 5.02 -28.84 20.58
N LEU A 277 6.17 -28.20 20.31
CA LEU A 277 7.46 -28.55 20.92
C LEU A 277 7.48 -28.34 22.44
N ALA A 278 6.84 -27.28 22.94
CA ALA A 278 6.72 -27.02 24.37
C ALA A 278 5.98 -28.15 25.07
N SER A 279 4.94 -28.69 24.45
CA SER A 279 4.21 -29.81 25.02
C SER A 279 5.04 -31.10 25.00
N LEU A 280 5.73 -31.40 23.90
CA LEU A 280 6.64 -32.56 23.81
C LEU A 280 7.77 -32.49 24.85
N SER A 281 8.33 -31.30 25.10
CA SER A 281 9.36 -31.10 26.12
C SER A 281 8.86 -31.31 27.55
N LEU A 282 7.64 -30.85 27.85
CA LEU A 282 7.04 -31.06 29.16
C LEU A 282 6.72 -32.55 29.42
N ASP A 283 6.45 -33.32 28.38
CA ASP A 283 6.18 -34.76 28.44
C ASP A 283 7.47 -35.62 28.41
N ASP A 284 8.67 -35.00 28.51
CA ASP A 284 9.99 -35.66 28.45
C ASP A 284 10.32 -36.34 27.09
N GLU A 285 9.60 -35.98 26.03
CA GLU A 285 9.80 -36.52 24.68
C GLU A 285 10.80 -35.72 23.83
N LEU A 286 11.31 -34.59 24.35
CA LEU A 286 12.32 -33.75 23.69
C LEU A 286 13.57 -33.62 24.57
N THR A 287 14.74 -33.96 24.02
CA THR A 287 16.02 -33.86 24.75
C THR A 287 16.37 -32.41 25.11
N PRO A 288 17.12 -32.15 26.21
CA PRO A 288 17.57 -30.81 26.60
C PRO A 288 18.35 -30.08 25.50
N ARG A 289 19.21 -30.79 24.76
CA ARG A 289 19.92 -30.26 23.59
C ARG A 289 18.98 -29.75 22.49
N ARG A 290 17.97 -30.51 22.10
CA ARG A 290 16.95 -30.07 21.11
C ARG A 290 16.14 -28.88 21.61
N LEU A 291 15.85 -28.84 22.92
CA LEU A 291 15.21 -27.68 23.55
C LEU A 291 16.12 -26.43 23.49
N ALA A 292 17.43 -26.58 23.70
CA ALA A 292 18.40 -25.49 23.57
C ALA A 292 18.50 -24.98 22.12
N GLU A 293 18.54 -25.89 21.14
CA GLU A 293 18.53 -25.57 19.70
C GLU A 293 17.29 -24.74 19.32
N MET A 294 16.08 -25.22 19.67
CA MET A 294 14.84 -24.46 19.44
C MET A 294 14.87 -23.11 20.19
N SER A 295 15.30 -23.11 21.45
CA SER A 295 15.33 -21.88 22.26
C SER A 295 16.23 -20.83 21.63
N SER A 296 17.33 -21.25 21.02
CA SER A 296 18.26 -20.32 20.39
C SER A 296 17.55 -19.54 19.27
N GLY A 297 16.90 -20.25 18.34
CA GLY A 297 16.14 -19.60 17.26
C GLY A 297 14.95 -18.76 17.75
N VAL A 298 14.18 -19.26 18.72
CA VAL A 298 12.99 -18.56 19.24
C VAL A 298 13.34 -17.30 20.02
N LEU A 299 14.45 -17.28 20.77
CA LEU A 299 14.84 -16.13 21.60
C LEU A 299 15.43 -14.97 20.80
N PHE A 300 15.94 -15.22 19.59
CA PHE A 300 16.34 -14.16 18.63
C PHE A 300 15.15 -13.42 18.01
N ARG A 301 13.94 -13.98 18.11
CA ARG A 301 12.77 -13.37 17.50
C ARG A 301 12.31 -12.12 18.24
N THR A 302 11.69 -11.19 17.53
CA THR A 302 11.21 -9.92 18.09
C THR A 302 9.84 -10.03 18.79
N GLU A 303 9.11 -11.14 18.60
CA GLU A 303 7.77 -11.29 19.19
C GLU A 303 7.80 -11.67 20.67
N LYS A 304 7.63 -10.66 21.54
CA LYS A 304 7.64 -10.78 23.01
C LYS A 304 6.84 -11.96 23.59
N LYS A 305 5.71 -12.32 22.98
CA LYS A 305 4.86 -13.43 23.46
C LYS A 305 5.56 -14.79 23.30
N LEU A 306 6.20 -15.01 22.15
CA LEU A 306 6.94 -16.25 21.87
C LEU A 306 8.15 -16.36 22.78
N VAL A 307 8.95 -15.29 22.83
CA VAL A 307 10.16 -15.22 23.66
C VAL A 307 9.82 -15.44 25.14
N ARG A 308 8.77 -14.80 25.64
CA ARG A 308 8.32 -15.00 27.02
C ARG A 308 7.83 -16.43 27.27
N ALA A 309 7.06 -17.01 26.36
CA ALA A 309 6.62 -18.40 26.47
C ALA A 309 7.84 -19.35 26.51
N GLN A 310 8.88 -19.05 25.73
CA GLN A 310 10.12 -19.82 25.70
C GLN A 310 10.88 -19.75 27.02
N LEU A 311 11.07 -18.55 27.57
CA LEU A 311 11.71 -18.38 28.89
C LEU A 311 10.92 -19.08 30.01
N ILE A 312 9.59 -19.10 29.92
CA ILE A 312 8.74 -19.85 30.88
C ILE A 312 8.95 -21.36 30.72
N LEU A 313 9.00 -21.88 29.50
CA LEU A 313 9.27 -23.29 29.23
C LEU A 313 10.63 -23.70 29.79
N LEU A 314 11.69 -22.96 29.46
CA LEU A 314 13.04 -23.17 29.98
C LEU A 314 13.07 -23.19 31.51
N GLY A 315 12.39 -22.23 32.15
CA GLY A 315 12.29 -22.19 33.61
C GLY A 315 11.53 -23.37 34.23
N LYS A 316 10.54 -23.95 33.53
CA LYS A 316 9.86 -25.17 34.00
C LYS A 316 10.78 -26.38 33.92
N VAL A 317 11.52 -26.53 32.82
CA VAL A 317 12.46 -27.66 32.61
C VAL A 317 13.64 -27.57 33.59
N LEU A 318 14.26 -26.39 33.73
CA LEU A 318 15.35 -26.16 34.70
C LEU A 318 14.94 -26.39 36.16
N LYS A 319 13.66 -26.12 36.49
CA LYS A 319 13.12 -26.42 37.82
C LYS A 319 12.89 -27.91 38.04
N ARG A 320 12.48 -28.65 37.00
CA ARG A 320 12.27 -30.11 37.07
C ARG A 320 13.60 -30.86 37.14
N ASP A 321 14.58 -30.47 36.32
CA ASP A 321 15.89 -31.09 36.26
C ASP A 321 17.02 -30.03 36.22
N PRO A 322 17.59 -29.68 37.39
CA PRO A 322 18.69 -28.72 37.47
C PRO A 322 19.98 -29.15 36.76
N SER A 323 20.16 -30.43 36.43
CA SER A 323 21.37 -30.93 35.74
C SER A 323 21.49 -30.41 34.30
N THR A 324 20.37 -30.00 33.71
CA THR A 324 20.29 -29.41 32.36
C THR A 324 20.79 -27.96 32.28
N ALA A 325 21.18 -27.34 33.41
CA ALA A 325 21.57 -25.94 33.46
C ALA A 325 22.75 -25.59 32.55
N ALA A 326 23.75 -26.47 32.43
CA ALA A 326 24.91 -26.25 31.56
C ALA A 326 24.52 -26.16 30.07
N GLU A 327 23.48 -26.88 29.64
CA GLU A 327 23.01 -26.87 28.24
C GLU A 327 22.00 -25.74 27.95
N LEU A 328 21.13 -25.42 28.91
CA LEU A 328 20.01 -24.48 28.68
C LEU A 328 20.33 -23.02 29.01
N LEU A 329 21.24 -22.74 29.95
CA LEU A 329 21.58 -21.36 30.33
C LEU A 329 22.26 -20.56 29.21
N PRO A 330 23.16 -21.13 28.38
CA PRO A 330 23.66 -20.45 27.18
C PRO A 330 22.53 -19.98 26.24
N ALA A 331 21.49 -20.82 26.06
CA ALA A 331 20.34 -20.42 25.25
C ALA A 331 19.56 -19.27 25.91
N VAL A 332 19.36 -19.29 27.24
CA VAL A 332 18.73 -18.17 27.97
C VAL A 332 19.49 -16.85 27.77
N ALA A 333 20.81 -16.89 27.74
CA ALA A 333 21.65 -15.70 27.58
C ALA A 333 21.49 -15.02 26.21
N GLN A 334 21.08 -15.75 25.16
CA GLN A 334 20.79 -15.15 23.85
C GLN A 334 19.65 -14.11 23.92
N ALA A 335 18.74 -14.24 24.90
CA ALA A 335 17.69 -13.24 25.13
C ALA A 335 18.21 -11.91 25.69
N PHE A 336 19.50 -11.79 26.04
CA PHE A 336 20.12 -10.54 26.49
C PHE A 336 20.21 -9.49 25.38
N GLY A 337 20.34 -9.90 24.12
CA GLY A 337 20.30 -9.00 22.94
C GLY A 337 18.90 -8.60 22.47
N HIS A 338 17.84 -9.05 23.15
CA HIS A 338 16.48 -8.72 22.76
C HIS A 338 16.15 -7.23 23.04
N GLU A 339 15.49 -6.55 22.11
CA GLU A 339 15.19 -5.09 22.20
C GLU A 339 14.33 -4.71 23.43
N ASP A 340 13.43 -5.59 23.86
CA ASP A 340 12.59 -5.36 25.05
C ASP A 340 13.33 -5.67 26.36
N THR A 341 13.54 -4.65 27.19
CA THR A 341 14.21 -4.76 28.49
C THR A 341 13.48 -5.68 29.50
N GLU A 342 12.16 -5.85 29.40
CA GLU A 342 11.40 -6.78 30.25
C GLU A 342 11.74 -8.24 29.93
N VAL A 343 12.09 -8.54 28.67
CA VAL A 343 12.61 -9.85 28.26
C VAL A 343 14.01 -10.05 28.84
N GLN A 344 14.90 -9.06 28.67
CA GLN A 344 16.26 -9.09 29.23
C GLN A 344 16.23 -9.33 30.75
N GLU A 345 15.39 -8.59 31.49
CA GLU A 345 15.22 -8.77 32.93
C GLU A 345 14.74 -10.17 33.32
N ARG A 346 13.82 -10.76 32.53
CA ARG A 346 13.30 -12.10 32.79
C ARG A 346 14.36 -13.16 32.55
N ALA A 347 15.12 -13.02 31.46
CA ALA A 347 16.25 -13.90 31.16
C ALA A 347 17.29 -13.82 32.29
N LEU A 348 17.65 -12.61 32.74
CA LEU A 348 18.60 -12.44 33.85
C LEU A 348 18.06 -13.02 35.17
N LYS A 349 16.78 -12.81 35.50
CA LYS A 349 16.16 -13.41 36.70
C LYS A 349 16.14 -14.94 36.64
N LEU A 350 15.99 -15.52 35.44
CA LEU A 350 16.06 -16.97 35.27
C LEU A 350 17.51 -17.46 35.47
N MET A 351 18.48 -16.74 34.91
CA MET A 351 19.92 -16.97 35.13
C MET A 351 20.27 -16.95 36.62
N GLU A 352 19.88 -15.89 37.35
CA GLU A 352 20.13 -15.71 38.78
C GLU A 352 19.70 -16.92 39.64
N ARG A 353 18.61 -17.58 39.27
CA ARG A 353 18.06 -18.71 40.02
C ARG A 353 18.82 -20.02 39.83
N HIS A 354 19.49 -20.17 38.68
CA HIS A 354 20.08 -21.45 38.26
C HIS A 354 21.59 -21.38 38.04
N VAL A 355 22.22 -20.19 38.10
CA VAL A 355 23.67 -20.01 37.93
C VAL A 355 24.51 -20.82 38.92
N ALA A 356 24.00 -21.10 40.13
CA ALA A 356 24.68 -21.92 41.14
C ALA A 356 24.87 -23.39 40.68
N ALA A 357 24.03 -23.88 39.78
CA ALA A 357 24.13 -25.22 39.21
C ALA A 357 25.28 -25.38 38.20
N LEU A 358 25.96 -24.29 37.83
CA LEU A 358 27.13 -24.29 36.93
C LEU A 358 28.48 -24.51 37.65
N SER A 359 28.46 -24.94 38.92
CA SER A 359 29.66 -25.13 39.73
C SER A 359 30.59 -26.19 39.08
N GLY A 360 31.64 -25.74 38.38
CA GLY A 360 32.59 -26.59 37.64
C GLY A 360 32.57 -26.49 36.10
N SER A 361 31.83 -25.53 35.51
CA SER A 361 31.75 -25.30 34.05
C SER A 361 32.25 -23.90 33.64
N ASP A 362 33.55 -23.64 33.81
CA ASP A 362 34.14 -22.30 33.61
C ASP A 362 33.93 -21.73 32.20
N GLY A 363 34.00 -22.58 31.15
CA GLY A 363 33.78 -22.15 29.76
C GLY A 363 32.35 -21.68 29.46
N VAL A 364 31.33 -22.21 30.16
CA VAL A 364 29.95 -21.72 30.03
C VAL A 364 29.81 -20.36 30.70
N ARG A 365 30.49 -20.16 31.83
CA ARG A 365 30.43 -18.92 32.59
C ARG A 365 31.05 -17.73 31.83
N GLU A 366 32.13 -17.95 31.08
CA GLU A 366 32.72 -16.94 30.19
C GLU A 366 31.77 -16.52 29.07
N GLN A 367 31.10 -17.48 28.41
CA GLN A 367 30.09 -17.19 27.39
C GLN A 367 28.93 -16.35 27.94
N LEU A 368 28.52 -16.58 29.18
CA LEU A 368 27.48 -15.79 29.85
C LEU A 368 27.91 -14.36 30.15
N VAL A 369 29.20 -14.15 30.46
CA VAL A 369 29.77 -12.81 30.68
C VAL A 369 29.81 -12.02 29.37
N GLU A 370 30.24 -12.65 28.28
CA GLU A 370 30.25 -12.03 26.95
C GLU A 370 28.84 -11.61 26.52
N ALA A 371 27.86 -12.51 26.65
CA ALA A 371 26.46 -12.21 26.32
C ALA A 371 25.86 -11.08 27.17
N ALA A 372 26.35 -10.85 28.41
CA ALA A 372 25.86 -9.78 29.27
C ALA A 372 26.17 -8.37 28.72
N ALA A 373 27.13 -8.24 27.80
CA ALA A 373 27.43 -6.98 27.12
C ALA A 373 26.26 -6.46 26.26
N GLU A 374 25.38 -7.35 25.80
CA GLU A 374 24.19 -6.99 24.99
C GLU A 374 23.03 -6.43 25.83
N LEU A 375 23.10 -6.54 27.17
CA LEU A 375 22.07 -6.02 28.06
C LEU A 375 22.00 -4.50 28.02
N SER A 376 20.79 -3.97 28.18
CA SER A 376 20.55 -2.54 28.41
C SER A 376 21.30 -2.06 29.67
N PRO A 377 21.72 -0.77 29.72
CA PRO A 377 22.63 -0.28 30.76
C PRO A 377 22.19 -0.58 32.20
N GLY A 378 20.90 -0.41 32.50
CA GLY A 378 20.34 -0.70 33.83
C GLY A 378 20.36 -2.19 34.22
N VAL A 379 20.13 -3.09 33.25
CA VAL A 379 20.15 -4.55 33.49
C VAL A 379 21.58 -5.09 33.49
N ARG A 380 22.48 -4.49 32.69
CA ARG A 380 23.89 -4.84 32.61
C ARG A 380 24.60 -4.73 33.95
N ILE A 381 24.41 -3.61 34.68
CA ILE A 381 24.98 -3.41 36.02
C ILE A 381 24.60 -4.54 36.99
N ARG A 382 23.37 -5.06 36.86
CA ARG A 382 22.88 -6.17 37.69
C ARG A 382 23.53 -7.49 37.28
N ALA A 383 23.73 -7.73 35.98
CA ALA A 383 24.39 -8.92 35.46
C ALA A 383 25.88 -8.95 35.80
N GLU A 384 26.59 -7.82 35.72
CA GLU A 384 28.00 -7.68 36.09
C GLU A 384 28.24 -8.07 37.56
N ARG A 385 27.37 -7.61 38.48
CA ARG A 385 27.40 -7.99 39.90
C ARG A 385 27.13 -9.49 40.13
N LEU A 386 26.28 -10.09 39.32
CA LEU A 386 25.92 -11.52 39.42
C LEU A 386 27.05 -12.43 38.91
N LEU A 387 27.66 -12.06 37.77
CA LEU A 387 28.63 -12.88 37.06
C LEU A 387 30.08 -12.60 37.52
N GLY A 388 30.31 -11.52 38.28
CA GLY A 388 31.64 -11.14 38.78
C GLY A 388 32.54 -10.50 37.72
N ALA A 389 31.95 -10.02 36.62
CA ALA A 389 32.67 -9.26 35.60
C ALA A 389 32.88 -7.83 36.13
N GLY A 390 34.14 -7.46 36.39
CA GLY A 390 34.49 -6.08 36.70
C GLY A 390 34.05 -5.16 35.57
N ALA A 391 33.53 -3.98 35.94
CA ALA A 391 33.01 -2.97 35.03
C ALA A 391 33.92 -2.80 33.81
N LEU A 392 33.45 -3.24 32.63
CA LEU A 392 34.08 -2.84 31.38
C LEU A 392 33.84 -1.34 31.25
N ASP A 393 34.91 -0.55 31.37
CA ASP A 393 34.95 0.91 31.19
C ASP A 393 34.33 1.31 29.85
N SER A 394 33.01 1.39 29.82
CA SER A 394 32.25 1.96 28.72
C SER A 394 31.94 3.39 29.14
N ALA A 395 32.85 4.31 28.82
CA ALA A 395 32.57 5.74 28.93
C ALA A 395 31.18 6.03 28.30
N PRO A 396 30.33 6.87 28.92
CA PRO A 396 29.01 7.14 28.38
C PRO A 396 29.18 7.75 26.98
N ALA A 397 28.90 6.96 25.95
CA ALA A 397 28.87 7.43 24.58
C ALA A 397 27.85 8.57 24.52
N VAL A 398 28.31 9.79 24.22
CA VAL A 398 27.43 10.93 24.01
C VAL A 398 26.51 10.56 22.86
N HIS A 399 25.22 10.42 23.15
CA HIS A 399 24.26 10.04 22.13
C HIS A 399 24.18 11.12 21.05
N GLN A 400 24.54 10.74 19.82
CA GLN A 400 24.31 11.54 18.64
C GLN A 400 23.02 11.08 17.98
N GLU A 401 22.08 12.00 17.84
CA GLU A 401 20.83 11.75 17.14
C GLU A 401 21.12 11.45 15.67
N VAL A 402 20.51 10.38 15.14
CA VAL A 402 20.56 10.04 13.71
C VAL A 402 19.20 10.37 13.11
N LEU A 403 19.18 11.33 12.18
CA LEU A 403 18.00 11.77 11.44
C LEU A 403 18.24 11.59 9.93
N PRO A 404 17.18 11.42 9.12
CA PRO A 404 17.33 11.38 7.66
C PRO A 404 17.93 12.68 7.13
N PRO A 405 18.57 12.66 5.95
CA PRO A 405 19.06 13.87 5.31
C PRO A 405 17.89 14.83 5.04
N VAL A 406 18.15 16.13 5.21
CA VAL A 406 17.15 17.16 4.91
C VAL A 406 16.87 17.16 3.40
N PRO A 407 15.60 17.00 2.97
CA PRO A 407 15.25 17.06 1.56
C PRO A 407 15.62 18.43 0.97
N GLU A 408 16.47 18.43 -0.06
CA GLU A 408 16.85 19.61 -0.81
C GLU A 408 15.96 19.80 -2.03
N ARG A 409 15.64 21.06 -2.37
CA ARG A 409 14.84 21.37 -3.57
C ARG A 409 15.68 21.13 -4.82
N THR A 410 15.13 20.39 -5.78
CA THR A 410 15.78 20.17 -7.07
C THR A 410 15.17 21.08 -8.12
N ARG A 411 16.02 21.76 -8.90
CA ARG A 411 15.54 22.59 -10.00
C ARG A 411 14.96 21.69 -11.10
N LEU A 412 13.79 22.05 -11.61
CA LEU A 412 13.15 21.30 -12.68
C LEU A 412 14.00 21.33 -13.96
N ALA A 413 14.21 20.17 -14.57
CA ALA A 413 14.85 20.07 -15.87
C ALA A 413 13.97 20.71 -16.96
N PRO A 414 14.57 21.31 -18.01
CA PRO A 414 13.81 21.89 -19.12
C PRO A 414 12.97 20.82 -19.84
N ALA A 415 11.83 21.22 -20.42
CA ALA A 415 10.99 20.32 -21.21
C ALA A 415 11.78 19.63 -22.34
N PRO A 416 11.46 18.36 -22.67
CA PRO A 416 12.09 17.63 -23.77
C PRO A 416 12.16 18.43 -25.07
N VAL A 417 13.32 18.43 -25.72
CA VAL A 417 13.56 19.25 -26.91
C VAL A 417 12.98 18.60 -28.17
N SER A 418 12.86 17.26 -28.18
CA SER A 418 12.32 16.49 -29.30
C SER A 418 10.98 15.84 -28.96
N ALA A 419 10.12 15.68 -29.96
CA ALA A 419 8.84 14.99 -29.80
C ALA A 419 9.00 13.51 -29.42
N ALA A 420 10.11 12.87 -29.82
CA ALA A 420 10.41 11.48 -29.47
C ALA A 420 10.75 11.32 -27.99
N GLU A 421 11.63 12.18 -27.45
CA GLU A 421 11.96 12.21 -26.01
C GLU A 421 10.69 12.50 -25.18
N LEU A 422 9.85 13.42 -25.63
CA LEU A 422 8.56 13.70 -24.98
C LEU A 422 7.63 12.48 -25.01
N ALA A 423 7.57 11.74 -26.12
CA ALA A 423 6.76 10.54 -26.23
C ALA A 423 7.23 9.44 -25.26
N GLU A 424 8.54 9.30 -25.06
CA GLU A 424 9.12 8.39 -24.05
C GLU A 424 8.71 8.79 -22.63
N GLU A 425 8.81 10.07 -22.27
CA GLU A 425 8.38 10.58 -20.97
C GLU A 425 6.87 10.40 -20.72
N VAL A 426 6.04 10.68 -21.73
CA VAL A 426 4.60 10.40 -21.68
C VAL A 426 4.35 8.92 -21.43
N GLY A 427 5.08 8.02 -22.09
CA GLY A 427 4.99 6.58 -21.88
C GLY A 427 5.32 6.16 -20.45
N ALA A 428 6.37 6.73 -19.86
CA ALA A 428 6.78 6.47 -18.48
C ALA A 428 5.74 6.99 -17.47
N LEU A 429 5.24 8.22 -17.68
CA LEU A 429 4.20 8.84 -16.86
C LEU A 429 2.92 8.00 -16.86
N LEU A 430 2.50 7.57 -18.04
CA LEU A 430 1.32 6.72 -18.26
C LEU A 430 1.43 5.31 -17.66
N ALA A 431 2.65 4.82 -17.42
CA ALA A 431 2.91 3.50 -16.85
C ALA A 431 3.05 3.53 -15.31
N SER A 432 3.56 4.63 -14.75
CA SER A 432 3.96 4.72 -13.34
C SER A 432 3.26 5.82 -12.52
N GLY A 433 2.53 6.74 -13.17
CA GLY A 433 1.95 7.92 -12.53
C GLY A 433 2.92 9.10 -12.41
N GLY A 434 4.24 8.84 -12.37
CA GLY A 434 5.31 9.85 -12.28
C GLY A 434 5.29 10.68 -10.99
N ASP A 435 6.33 11.48 -10.75
CA ASP A 435 6.34 12.49 -9.68
C ASP A 435 5.87 13.86 -10.19
N VAL A 436 5.81 14.87 -9.31
CA VAL A 436 5.42 16.24 -9.68
C VAL A 436 6.31 16.81 -10.78
N ALA A 437 7.61 16.56 -10.72
CA ALA A 437 8.59 17.09 -11.67
C ALA A 437 8.36 16.51 -13.07
N ALA A 438 8.30 15.19 -13.19
CA ALA A 438 8.02 14.48 -14.44
C ALA A 438 6.68 14.90 -15.04
N PHE A 439 5.63 15.00 -14.21
CA PHE A 439 4.31 15.44 -14.65
C PHE A 439 4.33 16.85 -15.24
N GLU A 440 4.87 17.84 -14.50
CA GLU A 440 4.88 19.24 -14.94
C GLU A 440 5.79 19.47 -16.15
N ARG A 441 6.95 18.78 -16.19
CA ARG A 441 7.87 18.82 -17.32
C ARG A 441 7.23 18.25 -18.59
N THR A 442 6.53 17.12 -18.47
CA THR A 442 5.80 16.48 -19.57
C THR A 442 4.67 17.38 -20.08
N LEU A 443 3.89 17.97 -19.16
CA LEU A 443 2.78 18.86 -19.50
C LEU A 443 3.26 20.12 -20.25
N ASP A 444 4.34 20.76 -19.80
CA ASP A 444 4.95 21.90 -20.49
C ASP A 444 5.51 21.50 -21.87
N GLY A 445 6.11 20.32 -21.98
CA GLY A 445 6.58 19.74 -23.23
C GLY A 445 5.46 19.54 -24.25
N LEU A 446 4.34 18.94 -23.84
CA LEU A 446 3.16 18.74 -24.70
C LEU A 446 2.66 20.06 -25.29
N VAL A 447 2.63 21.12 -24.48
CA VAL A 447 2.19 22.46 -24.92
C VAL A 447 3.17 23.07 -25.91
N ARG A 448 4.48 23.07 -25.61
CA ARG A 448 5.52 23.62 -26.50
C ARG A 448 5.54 22.93 -27.86
N HIS A 449 5.51 21.61 -27.86
CA HIS A 449 5.53 20.83 -29.10
C HIS A 449 4.23 20.99 -29.88
N ALA A 450 3.07 21.06 -29.22
CA ALA A 450 1.80 21.34 -29.90
C ALA A 450 1.75 22.73 -30.54
N TYR A 451 2.46 23.72 -29.99
CA TYR A 451 2.58 25.06 -30.56
C TYR A 451 3.53 25.12 -31.76
N GLY A 452 4.68 24.42 -31.68
CA GLY A 452 5.70 24.44 -32.71
C GLY A 452 5.40 23.53 -33.91
N ASP A 453 5.07 22.26 -33.65
CA ASP A 453 4.79 21.24 -34.66
C ASP A 453 3.79 20.20 -34.10
N ARG A 454 2.50 20.54 -34.19
CA ARG A 454 1.42 19.67 -33.72
C ARG A 454 1.40 18.33 -34.45
N ASP A 455 1.62 18.32 -35.76
CA ASP A 455 1.51 17.10 -36.56
C ASP A 455 2.66 16.15 -36.22
N GLY A 456 3.89 16.67 -36.12
CA GLY A 456 5.05 15.90 -35.65
C GLY A 456 4.89 15.36 -34.23
N LEU A 457 4.29 16.15 -33.32
CA LEU A 457 3.96 15.68 -31.97
C LEU A 457 2.94 14.53 -32.00
N VAL A 458 1.86 14.67 -32.76
CA VAL A 458 0.82 13.64 -32.85
C VAL A 458 1.40 12.35 -33.43
N GLU A 459 2.24 12.43 -34.47
CA GLU A 459 2.94 11.26 -35.02
C GLU A 459 3.81 10.55 -33.98
N ALA A 460 4.57 11.31 -33.17
CA ALA A 460 5.40 10.73 -32.12
C ALA A 460 4.59 10.08 -30.98
N LEU A 461 3.40 10.62 -30.66
CA LEU A 461 2.55 10.12 -29.58
C LEU A 461 1.70 8.89 -29.96
N ARG A 462 1.36 8.69 -31.24
CA ARG A 462 0.52 7.57 -31.71
C ARG A 462 0.95 6.21 -31.15
N PRO A 463 2.25 5.80 -31.20
CA PRO A 463 2.67 4.50 -30.69
C PRO A 463 2.50 4.34 -29.17
N VAL A 464 2.61 5.44 -28.42
CA VAL A 464 2.53 5.46 -26.96
C VAL A 464 1.10 5.24 -26.49
N VAL A 465 0.14 5.89 -27.15
CA VAL A 465 -1.29 5.83 -26.78
C VAL A 465 -2.04 4.69 -27.46
N ALA A 466 -1.46 3.99 -28.43
CA ALA A 466 -2.10 2.89 -29.18
C ALA A 466 -2.67 1.76 -28.31
N ARG A 467 -2.20 1.61 -27.06
CA ARG A 467 -2.71 0.60 -26.11
C ARG A 467 -3.88 1.11 -25.26
N ARG A 468 -4.16 2.42 -25.28
CA ARG A 468 -5.24 3.05 -24.50
C ARG A 468 -6.59 2.67 -25.11
N TRP A 469 -7.58 2.52 -24.24
CA TRP A 469 -8.90 2.06 -24.66
C TRP A 469 -9.67 3.11 -25.48
N TRP A 470 -9.33 4.40 -25.35
CA TRP A 470 -9.96 5.49 -26.10
C TRP A 470 -9.27 5.80 -27.44
N ALA A 471 -8.08 5.26 -27.72
CA ALA A 471 -7.30 5.60 -28.92
C ALA A 471 -7.84 4.99 -30.22
N ASP A 472 -8.54 3.84 -30.16
CA ASP A 472 -9.18 3.19 -31.32
C ASP A 472 -10.71 3.19 -31.20
N ALA A 473 -11.25 4.12 -30.40
CA ALA A 473 -12.67 4.18 -30.12
C ALA A 473 -13.42 5.05 -31.13
N ASP A 474 -14.51 4.50 -31.65
CA ASP A 474 -15.40 5.19 -32.59
C ASP A 474 -16.01 6.43 -31.90
N PRO A 475 -15.74 7.66 -32.37
CA PRO A 475 -16.21 8.90 -31.76
C PRO A 475 -17.74 9.01 -31.67
N GLU A 476 -18.45 8.28 -32.53
CA GLU A 476 -19.91 8.38 -32.67
C GLU A 476 -20.65 7.41 -31.72
N TYR A 477 -19.95 6.39 -31.19
CA TYR A 477 -20.58 5.27 -30.45
C TYR A 477 -19.83 4.80 -29.18
N ALA A 478 -18.67 5.38 -28.85
CA ALA A 478 -17.97 5.10 -27.60
C ALA A 478 -18.20 6.20 -26.55
N HIS A 479 -18.49 5.81 -25.30
CA HIS A 479 -18.59 6.69 -24.13
C HIS A 479 -17.24 7.36 -23.74
N VAL A 480 -16.26 7.50 -24.66
CA VAL A 480 -15.00 8.25 -24.46
C VAL A 480 -15.30 9.68 -24.03
N HIS A 481 -16.28 10.29 -24.69
CA HIS A 481 -16.80 11.59 -24.32
C HIS A 481 -17.29 11.64 -22.87
N GLU A 482 -18.11 10.66 -22.44
CA GLU A 482 -18.64 10.60 -21.08
C GLU A 482 -17.54 10.32 -20.05
N TYR A 483 -16.58 9.46 -20.39
CA TYR A 483 -15.42 9.22 -19.55
C TYR A 483 -14.67 10.52 -19.27
N PHE A 484 -14.23 11.22 -20.30
CA PHE A 484 -13.53 12.48 -20.11
C PHE A 484 -14.44 13.56 -19.53
N ARG A 485 -15.76 13.56 -19.76
CA ARG A 485 -16.69 14.49 -19.11
C ARG A 485 -16.67 14.37 -17.58
N GLU A 486 -16.44 13.18 -17.04
CA GLU A 486 -16.34 12.95 -15.60
C GLU A 486 -15.03 13.48 -14.99
N ALA A 487 -13.90 13.41 -15.72
CA ALA A 487 -12.60 13.94 -15.27
C ALA A 487 -11.52 13.94 -16.38
N PRO A 488 -10.45 14.73 -16.19
CA PRO A 488 -9.34 14.77 -17.14
C PRO A 488 -8.40 13.54 -17.08
N TYR A 489 -8.37 12.82 -15.96
CA TYR A 489 -7.47 11.68 -15.71
C TYR A 489 -5.99 12.01 -16.02
N GLY A 490 -5.50 13.09 -15.39
CA GLY A 490 -4.14 13.58 -15.59
C GLY A 490 -3.87 14.04 -17.03
N VAL A 491 -2.75 13.62 -17.62
CA VAL A 491 -2.39 14.01 -18.99
C VAL A 491 -3.25 13.34 -20.07
N GLU A 492 -4.04 12.31 -19.74
CA GLU A 492 -4.80 11.54 -20.74
C GLU A 492 -5.77 12.40 -21.54
N VAL A 493 -6.43 13.40 -20.92
CA VAL A 493 -7.31 14.32 -21.65
C VAL A 493 -6.59 15.13 -22.73
N ILE A 494 -5.35 15.56 -22.47
CA ILE A 494 -4.55 16.32 -23.44
C ILE A 494 -4.16 15.43 -24.60
N LEU A 495 -3.73 14.20 -24.32
CA LEU A 495 -3.39 13.21 -25.34
C LEU A 495 -4.60 12.87 -26.21
N ALA A 496 -5.73 12.50 -25.60
CA ALA A 496 -6.97 12.21 -26.31
C ALA A 496 -7.43 13.40 -27.16
N THR A 497 -7.21 14.63 -26.68
CA THR A 497 -7.54 15.85 -27.40
C THR A 497 -6.62 16.11 -28.60
N LEU A 498 -5.31 15.93 -28.45
CA LEU A 498 -4.33 16.08 -29.54
C LEU A 498 -4.64 15.11 -30.68
N LEU A 499 -5.02 13.87 -30.35
CA LEU A 499 -5.43 12.83 -31.30
C LEU A 499 -6.87 12.98 -31.82
N GLY A 500 -7.66 13.93 -31.31
CA GLY A 500 -9.00 14.25 -31.82
C GLY A 500 -10.16 13.42 -31.26
N HIS A 501 -9.95 12.67 -30.17
CA HIS A 501 -10.99 11.84 -29.53
C HIS A 501 -11.93 12.60 -28.59
N VAL A 502 -11.62 13.86 -28.26
CA VAL A 502 -12.47 14.72 -27.42
C VAL A 502 -13.10 15.83 -28.27
N PRO A 503 -14.44 15.89 -28.38
CA PRO A 503 -15.13 16.95 -29.13
C PRO A 503 -14.86 18.35 -28.56
N MET A 504 -14.86 19.36 -29.43
CA MET A 504 -14.66 20.77 -29.01
C MET A 504 -15.77 21.25 -28.07
N GLU A 505 -17.00 20.77 -28.23
CA GLU A 505 -18.12 21.09 -27.34
C GLU A 505 -17.86 20.63 -25.90
N THR A 506 -17.28 19.44 -25.74
CA THR A 506 -16.90 18.87 -24.44
C THR A 506 -15.82 19.69 -23.77
N LEU A 507 -14.76 20.03 -24.51
CA LEU A 507 -13.67 20.85 -24.01
C LEU A 507 -14.17 22.23 -23.59
N HIS A 508 -15.01 22.84 -24.43
CA HIS A 508 -15.61 24.14 -24.14
C HIS A 508 -16.55 24.06 -22.92
N SER A 509 -17.42 23.04 -22.85
CA SER A 509 -18.32 22.81 -21.72
C SER A 509 -17.55 22.59 -20.43
N ALA A 510 -16.48 21.79 -20.44
CA ALA A 510 -15.65 21.53 -19.28
C ALA A 510 -14.94 22.80 -18.76
N VAL A 511 -14.44 23.65 -19.65
CA VAL A 511 -13.83 24.95 -19.28
C VAL A 511 -14.87 25.94 -18.74
N GLN A 512 -16.11 25.93 -19.26
CA GLN A 512 -17.15 26.87 -18.84
C GLN A 512 -17.91 26.44 -17.58
N GLN A 513 -18.20 25.15 -17.44
CA GLN A 513 -19.06 24.60 -16.39
C GLN A 513 -18.28 23.90 -15.27
N GLY A 514 -17.00 23.58 -15.53
CA GLY A 514 -16.19 22.73 -14.66
C GLY A 514 -16.63 21.25 -14.68
N PRO A 515 -15.84 20.34 -14.11
CA PRO A 515 -16.17 18.92 -14.07
C PRO A 515 -17.45 18.63 -13.25
N THR A 516 -18.19 17.59 -13.65
CA THR A 516 -19.49 17.17 -13.08
C THR A 516 -19.41 16.45 -11.73
N ARG A 517 -18.21 16.18 -11.21
CA ARG A 517 -18.01 15.41 -9.97
C ARG A 517 -18.67 16.05 -8.75
N GLY A 518 -19.22 15.19 -7.89
CA GLY A 518 -19.87 15.59 -6.65
C GLY A 518 -18.94 16.30 -5.67
N ASN A 519 -19.50 17.17 -4.83
CA ASN A 519 -18.75 17.91 -3.82
C ASN A 519 -18.20 16.97 -2.74
N CYS A 520 -16.88 16.94 -2.56
CA CYS A 520 -16.18 16.31 -1.44
C CYS A 520 -15.14 17.27 -0.85
N ARG A 521 -14.54 16.93 0.29
CA ARG A 521 -13.53 17.77 0.97
C ARG A 521 -12.24 18.01 0.16
N HIS A 522 -11.92 17.14 -0.79
CA HIS A 522 -10.75 17.28 -1.69
C HIS A 522 -11.05 18.11 -2.95
N ASP A 523 -12.33 18.39 -3.22
CA ASP A 523 -12.81 19.02 -4.46
C ASP A 523 -12.10 20.33 -4.78
N ALA A 524 -11.72 21.11 -3.75
CA ALA A 524 -10.98 22.35 -3.95
C ALA A 524 -9.60 22.13 -4.59
N LEU A 525 -8.88 21.08 -4.19
CA LEU A 525 -7.55 20.77 -4.72
C LEU A 525 -7.67 20.12 -6.11
N SER A 526 -8.54 19.10 -6.24
CA SER A 526 -8.72 18.39 -7.49
C SER A 526 -9.28 19.30 -8.59
N ARG A 527 -10.26 20.16 -8.30
CA ARG A 527 -10.81 21.08 -9.32
C ARG A 527 -9.82 22.13 -9.79
N ALA A 528 -8.98 22.66 -8.91
CA ALA A 528 -7.95 23.62 -9.33
C ALA A 528 -6.93 22.96 -10.28
N PHE A 529 -6.53 21.72 -9.96
CA PHE A 529 -5.68 20.90 -10.83
C PHE A 529 -6.37 20.56 -12.16
N ASP A 530 -7.60 20.04 -12.11
CA ASP A 530 -8.37 19.64 -13.28
C ASP A 530 -8.66 20.82 -14.22
N ALA A 531 -8.98 22.00 -13.67
CA ALA A 531 -9.27 23.21 -14.45
C ALA A 531 -8.10 23.59 -15.36
N ARG A 532 -6.87 23.44 -14.87
CA ARG A 532 -5.66 23.69 -15.69
C ARG A 532 -5.54 22.66 -16.81
N LEU A 533 -5.80 21.39 -16.55
CA LEU A 533 -5.73 20.34 -17.58
C LEU A 533 -6.80 20.52 -18.66
N TRP A 534 -8.02 20.89 -18.27
CA TRP A 534 -9.10 21.23 -19.21
C TRP A 534 -8.79 22.46 -20.05
N GLU A 535 -8.24 23.51 -19.43
CA GLU A 535 -7.79 24.68 -20.17
C GLU A 535 -6.71 24.31 -21.17
N VAL A 536 -5.68 23.56 -20.77
CA VAL A 536 -4.62 23.13 -21.69
C VAL A 536 -5.21 22.29 -22.84
N ALA A 537 -6.05 21.30 -22.55
CA ALA A 537 -6.70 20.48 -23.57
C ALA A 537 -7.52 21.33 -24.56
N TYR A 538 -8.28 22.31 -24.07
CA TYR A 538 -9.00 23.24 -24.95
C TYR A 538 -8.05 24.11 -25.79
N ARG A 539 -7.03 24.69 -25.15
CA ARG A 539 -6.09 25.64 -25.78
C ARG A 539 -5.24 24.98 -26.86
N VAL A 540 -4.76 23.75 -26.68
CA VAL A 540 -3.95 23.06 -27.72
C VAL A 540 -4.68 22.87 -29.04
N ARG A 541 -6.02 22.95 -29.06
CA ARG A 541 -6.82 22.90 -30.29
C ARG A 541 -7.31 24.24 -30.79
N ALA A 542 -7.79 25.10 -29.89
CA ALA A 542 -8.43 26.37 -30.27
C ALA A 542 -7.41 27.50 -30.47
N GLU A 543 -6.56 27.71 -29.47
CA GLU A 543 -5.62 28.83 -29.41
C GLU A 543 -4.33 28.37 -28.71
N PRO A 544 -3.42 27.68 -29.44
CA PRO A 544 -2.24 27.04 -28.85
C PRO A 544 -1.37 28.02 -28.05
N LEU A 545 -0.87 27.56 -26.91
CA LEU A 545 -0.01 28.34 -26.00
C LEU A 545 1.47 28.05 -26.31
N PRO A 546 2.37 29.04 -26.31
CA PRO A 546 3.78 28.81 -26.63
C PRO A 546 4.51 27.94 -25.58
N PHE A 547 4.11 28.02 -24.31
CA PHE A 547 4.58 27.23 -23.16
C PHE A 547 3.70 27.55 -21.96
N LEU A 548 3.80 26.84 -20.83
CA LEU A 548 2.98 27.13 -19.65
C LEU A 548 3.63 28.17 -18.73
N LEU A 549 2.84 29.08 -18.19
CA LEU A 549 3.27 30.05 -17.18
C LEU A 549 3.47 29.38 -15.83
N ALA A 550 2.67 28.36 -15.50
CA ALA A 550 2.69 27.72 -14.18
C ALA A 550 3.76 26.64 -13.99
N THR A 551 4.52 26.28 -15.02
CA THR A 551 5.59 25.26 -14.93
C THR A 551 6.54 25.60 -13.78
N PRO A 552 6.68 24.78 -12.73
CA PRO A 552 7.42 25.21 -11.56
C PRO A 552 8.92 25.31 -11.85
N THR A 553 9.62 26.14 -11.08
CA THR A 553 11.09 26.21 -11.11
C THR A 553 11.70 25.05 -10.31
N TRP A 554 10.98 24.59 -9.29
CA TRP A 554 11.42 23.55 -8.35
C TRP A 554 10.46 22.36 -8.39
N ASP A 555 10.99 21.16 -8.14
CA ASP A 555 10.25 19.91 -7.94
C ASP A 555 9.09 20.01 -6.94
N THR A 556 9.18 20.88 -5.93
CA THR A 556 8.12 21.14 -4.94
C THR A 556 6.89 21.88 -5.49
N GLY A 557 6.93 22.31 -6.76
CA GLY A 557 5.88 23.13 -7.38
C GLY A 557 6.09 24.64 -7.23
N LEU A 558 7.12 25.09 -6.50
CA LEU A 558 7.43 26.51 -6.38
C LEU A 558 7.94 27.11 -7.70
N LEU A 559 7.57 28.37 -7.93
CA LEU A 559 7.98 29.16 -9.10
C LEU A 559 8.74 30.41 -8.65
N GLU A 560 9.90 30.66 -9.25
CA GLU A 560 10.67 31.88 -8.99
C GLU A 560 9.98 33.10 -9.62
N PRO A 561 9.87 34.23 -8.91
CA PRO A 561 9.11 35.38 -9.38
C PRO A 561 9.72 36.03 -10.63
N GLU A 562 11.05 35.98 -10.78
CA GLU A 562 11.73 36.50 -11.97
C GLU A 562 11.42 35.65 -13.22
N GLU A 563 11.36 34.32 -13.08
CA GLU A 563 11.02 33.44 -14.20
C GLU A 563 9.59 33.67 -14.70
N LEU A 564 8.64 33.91 -13.78
CA LEU A 564 7.26 34.23 -14.19
C LEU A 564 7.18 35.57 -14.93
N VAL A 565 7.95 36.58 -14.51
CA VAL A 565 8.07 37.85 -15.22
C VAL A 565 8.69 37.66 -16.61
N ASP A 566 9.73 36.84 -16.73
CA ASP A 566 10.37 36.54 -18.01
C ASP A 566 9.42 35.82 -18.96
N ARG A 567 8.63 34.87 -18.45
CA ARG A 567 7.58 34.16 -19.21
C ARG A 567 6.49 35.11 -19.69
N LEU A 568 5.98 36.01 -18.83
CA LEU A 568 5.01 37.03 -19.24
C LEU A 568 5.59 38.01 -20.27
N THR A 569 6.87 38.35 -20.15
CA THR A 569 7.58 39.16 -21.15
C THR A 569 7.61 38.47 -22.51
N ALA A 570 7.93 37.17 -22.53
CA ALA A 570 7.94 36.37 -23.74
C ALA A 570 6.53 36.21 -24.35
N TYR A 571 5.50 36.02 -23.53
CA TYR A 571 4.10 36.03 -23.98
C TYR A 571 3.73 37.34 -24.69
N ARG A 572 4.12 38.48 -24.12
CA ARG A 572 3.89 39.79 -24.74
C ARG A 572 4.62 39.93 -26.08
N ARG A 573 5.86 39.43 -26.18
CA ARG A 573 6.64 39.44 -27.42
C ARG A 573 6.02 38.57 -28.52
N LEU A 574 5.40 37.46 -28.13
CA LEU A 574 4.72 36.53 -29.03
C LEU A 574 3.24 36.88 -29.28
N GLU A 575 2.76 37.99 -28.71
CA GLU A 575 1.36 38.41 -28.74
C GLU A 575 0.37 37.31 -28.29
N ALA A 576 0.84 36.39 -27.44
CA ALA A 576 0.05 35.29 -26.92
C ALA A 576 -0.75 35.73 -25.69
N ARG A 577 -1.96 35.20 -25.54
CA ARG A 577 -2.81 35.43 -24.35
C ARG A 577 -2.61 34.31 -23.33
N PRO A 578 -2.27 34.64 -22.07
CA PRO A 578 -2.22 33.65 -20.99
C PRO A 578 -3.54 32.89 -20.79
N GLY A 579 -3.43 31.60 -20.47
CA GLY A 579 -4.56 30.84 -19.93
C GLY A 579 -4.95 31.38 -18.55
N THR A 580 -6.25 31.43 -18.28
CA THR A 580 -6.80 31.91 -17.01
C THR A 580 -6.52 30.95 -15.85
N ALA A 581 -6.66 29.64 -16.06
CA ALA A 581 -6.36 28.62 -15.06
C ALA A 581 -4.84 28.43 -14.86
N ASP A 582 -4.08 28.42 -15.95
CA ASP A 582 -2.61 28.33 -15.90
C ASP A 582 -2.00 29.58 -15.23
N PHE A 583 -2.47 30.79 -15.54
CA PHE A 583 -1.98 31.99 -14.85
C PHE A 583 -2.38 32.01 -13.36
N ALA A 584 -3.60 31.54 -13.02
CA ALA A 584 -4.01 31.39 -11.63
C ALA A 584 -3.11 30.40 -10.87
N GLN A 585 -2.77 29.26 -11.47
CA GLN A 585 -1.83 28.30 -10.91
C GLN A 585 -0.43 28.91 -10.76
N ALA A 586 0.04 29.71 -11.74
CA ALA A 586 1.32 30.41 -11.65
C ALA A 586 1.38 31.40 -10.48
N LEU A 587 0.29 32.13 -10.22
CA LEU A 587 0.18 33.02 -9.05
C LEU A 587 0.22 32.24 -7.72
N LEU A 588 -0.41 31.07 -7.63
CA LEU A 588 -0.31 30.25 -6.41
C LEU A 588 1.09 29.68 -6.19
N ARG A 589 1.84 29.42 -7.26
CA ARG A 589 3.19 28.84 -7.20
C ARG A 589 4.29 29.86 -6.96
N VAL A 590 4.07 31.12 -7.33
CA VAL A 590 5.13 32.14 -7.29
C VAL A 590 5.53 32.46 -5.85
N ARG A 591 6.83 32.39 -5.57
CA ARG A 591 7.41 32.74 -4.26
C ARG A 591 7.24 34.24 -4.00
N ARG A 592 6.93 34.57 -2.74
CA ARG A 592 6.70 35.94 -2.23
C ARG A 592 7.74 36.38 -1.19
N ASP A 593 8.97 35.89 -1.32
CA ASP A 593 10.09 36.23 -0.42
C ASP A 593 10.80 37.53 -0.85
N ASP A 594 12.00 37.79 -0.32
CA ASP A 594 12.76 39.04 -0.52
C ASP A 594 12.96 39.44 -2.00
N ARG A 595 12.88 38.50 -2.95
CA ARG A 595 12.98 38.77 -4.40
C ARG A 595 11.68 39.27 -5.03
N ALA A 596 10.56 39.12 -4.33
CA ALA A 596 9.23 39.45 -4.82
C ALA A 596 9.06 40.93 -5.14
N THR A 597 9.65 41.83 -4.33
CA THR A 597 9.52 43.28 -4.54
C THR A 597 10.16 43.74 -5.85
N ALA A 598 11.37 43.28 -6.14
CA ALA A 598 12.06 43.62 -7.39
C ALA A 598 11.33 43.06 -8.62
N ALA A 599 10.88 41.80 -8.53
CA ALA A 599 10.08 41.18 -9.58
C ALA A 599 8.73 41.88 -9.78
N ALA A 600 8.08 42.36 -8.72
CA ALA A 600 6.83 43.11 -8.81
C ALA A 600 6.99 44.42 -9.58
N VAL A 601 8.08 45.16 -9.36
CA VAL A 601 8.40 46.38 -10.14
C VAL A 601 8.53 46.03 -11.62
N ARG A 602 9.32 44.99 -11.96
CA ARG A 602 9.47 44.52 -13.34
C ARG A 602 8.13 44.09 -13.94
N ALA A 603 7.30 43.36 -13.20
CA ALA A 603 5.98 42.93 -13.65
C ALA A 603 5.07 44.12 -13.99
N ARG A 604 5.07 45.20 -13.19
CA ARG A 604 4.30 46.43 -13.51
C ARG A 604 4.76 47.08 -14.80
N THR A 605 6.07 47.10 -15.07
CA THR A 605 6.62 47.72 -16.30
C THR A 605 6.19 47.00 -17.58
N LEU A 606 5.69 45.77 -17.49
CA LEU A 606 5.12 45.05 -18.65
C LEU A 606 3.86 45.72 -19.18
N GLY A 607 3.15 46.53 -18.39
CA GLY A 607 1.97 47.26 -18.83
C GLY A 607 0.79 46.38 -19.29
N SER A 608 0.80 45.08 -18.98
CA SER A 608 -0.29 44.15 -19.27
C SER A 608 -1.15 43.88 -18.04
N PRO A 609 -2.44 43.50 -18.19
CA PRO A 609 -3.30 43.14 -17.06
C PRO A 609 -2.69 42.08 -16.15
N GLU A 610 -2.05 41.06 -16.72
CA GLU A 610 -1.38 39.98 -15.99
C GLU A 610 -0.15 40.47 -15.25
N GLY A 611 0.63 41.39 -15.84
CA GLY A 611 1.77 42.03 -15.18
C GLY A 611 1.36 42.86 -13.95
N TYR A 612 0.27 43.64 -14.08
CA TYR A 612 -0.30 44.37 -12.95
C TYR A 612 -0.83 43.43 -11.85
N ARG A 613 -1.52 42.36 -12.23
CA ARG A 613 -2.06 41.37 -11.29
C ARG A 613 -0.95 40.61 -10.56
N LEU A 614 0.10 40.18 -11.27
CA LEU A 614 1.28 39.56 -10.66
C LEU A 614 1.96 40.52 -9.68
N ALA A 615 2.15 41.77 -10.07
CA ALA A 615 2.75 42.75 -9.19
C ALA A 615 1.93 42.99 -7.93
N GLN A 616 0.60 43.11 -8.06
CA GLN A 616 -0.31 43.23 -6.92
C GLN A 616 -0.18 42.02 -5.99
N TRP A 617 -0.17 40.80 -6.56
CA TRP A 617 -0.02 39.56 -5.82
C TRP A 617 1.30 39.49 -5.05
N LEU A 618 2.42 39.82 -5.70
CA LEU A 618 3.75 39.82 -5.07
C LEU A 618 3.89 40.86 -3.95
N THR A 619 3.21 42.01 -4.08
CA THR A 619 3.27 43.10 -3.08
C THR A 619 2.17 43.07 -2.03
N ALA A 620 1.16 42.21 -2.16
CA ALA A 620 0.14 42.07 -1.14
C ALA A 620 0.82 41.66 0.18
N GLU A 621 0.25 42.05 1.32
CA GLU A 621 0.72 41.54 2.61
C GLU A 621 0.57 40.00 2.62
N GLY A 622 1.54 39.34 3.24
CA GLY A 622 1.81 37.91 3.11
C GLY A 622 0.64 37.01 3.49
N PRO A 623 0.73 35.70 3.21
CA PRO A 623 -0.38 34.79 3.42
C PRO A 623 -0.70 34.70 4.91
N ASP A 624 -1.83 35.27 5.32
CA ASP A 624 -2.42 34.89 6.60
C ASP A 624 -2.74 33.40 6.51
N LEU A 625 -2.09 32.59 7.35
CA LEU A 625 -2.57 31.24 7.60
C LEU A 625 -4.06 31.35 7.95
N PRO A 626 -4.93 30.49 7.37
CA PRO A 626 -6.35 30.61 7.65
C PRO A 626 -6.58 30.46 9.14
N THR A 627 -7.48 31.26 9.70
CA THR A 627 -7.90 31.10 11.10
C THR A 627 -8.36 29.67 11.32
N THR A 628 -7.65 28.95 12.19
CA THR A 628 -7.91 27.54 12.47
C THR A 628 -8.84 27.39 13.66
N ARG A 629 -9.81 26.48 13.59
CA ARG A 629 -10.65 26.12 14.73
C ARG A 629 -10.68 24.60 14.93
N ARG A 630 -10.26 24.15 16.12
CA ARG A 630 -10.40 22.75 16.54
C ARG A 630 -11.87 22.38 16.71
N ARG A 631 -12.25 21.22 16.17
CA ARG A 631 -13.57 20.60 16.34
C ARG A 631 -13.44 19.14 16.70
N THR A 632 -14.36 18.65 17.52
CA THR A 632 -14.42 17.24 17.90
C THR A 632 -15.61 16.57 17.24
N SER A 633 -15.40 15.42 16.60
CA SER A 633 -16.45 14.61 15.97
C SER A 633 -16.28 13.15 16.41
N GLY A 634 -17.13 12.72 17.35
CA GLY A 634 -16.93 11.45 18.06
C GLY A 634 -15.58 11.44 18.78
N VAL A 635 -14.75 10.45 18.47
CA VAL A 635 -13.38 10.33 19.03
C VAL A 635 -12.37 11.26 18.34
N ARG A 636 -12.72 11.84 17.18
CA ARG A 636 -11.79 12.60 16.34
C ARG A 636 -11.61 14.05 16.82
N ILE A 637 -10.41 14.58 16.60
CA ILE A 637 -10.07 16.00 16.65
C ILE A 637 -9.73 16.40 15.21
N LEU A 638 -10.51 17.31 14.65
CA LEU A 638 -10.38 17.80 13.28
C LEU A 638 -10.22 19.32 13.29
N LEU A 639 -9.86 19.88 12.15
CA LEU A 639 -9.69 21.32 11.96
C LEU A 639 -10.69 21.87 10.96
N GLU A 640 -11.23 23.04 11.30
CA GLU A 640 -11.91 23.93 10.37
C GLU A 640 -10.96 25.07 10.02
N PHE A 641 -11.07 25.55 8.78
CA PHE A 641 -10.38 26.74 8.31
C PHE A 641 -11.39 27.81 7.93
N GLY A 642 -11.05 29.05 8.28
CA GLY A 642 -11.73 30.24 7.76
C GLY A 642 -11.51 30.44 6.26
N GLU A 643 -12.18 31.45 5.73
CA GLU A 643 -12.02 31.90 4.35
C GLU A 643 -10.65 32.56 4.16
N LEU A 644 -10.02 32.33 3.00
CA LEU A 644 -8.80 33.01 2.56
C LEU A 644 -9.16 34.08 1.53
N GLU A 645 -9.29 35.32 2.01
CA GLU A 645 -9.73 36.46 1.20
C GLU A 645 -8.84 36.72 -0.03
N GLU A 646 -7.53 36.51 0.10
CA GLU A 646 -6.58 36.71 -1.01
C GLU A 646 -6.86 35.78 -2.21
N ILE A 647 -7.46 34.60 -1.98
CA ILE A 647 -7.84 33.64 -3.03
C ILE A 647 -9.27 33.89 -3.50
N GLN A 648 -10.15 34.54 -2.71
CA GLN A 648 -11.55 34.79 -3.11
C GLN A 648 -11.73 35.86 -4.19
N GLY A 649 -10.73 36.73 -4.39
CA GLY A 649 -10.79 37.86 -5.31
C GLY A 649 -10.78 37.47 -6.80
N GLN A 650 -9.71 37.83 -7.51
CA GLN A 650 -9.63 37.73 -8.98
C GLN A 650 -9.35 36.30 -9.51
N PHE A 651 -9.40 35.28 -8.66
CA PHE A 651 -9.17 33.89 -9.06
C PHE A 651 -10.37 33.28 -9.78
N PRO A 652 -10.14 32.34 -10.71
CA PRO A 652 -11.22 31.60 -11.36
C PRO A 652 -12.08 30.84 -10.34
N PRO A 653 -13.37 30.55 -10.63
CA PRO A 653 -14.28 29.86 -9.70
C PRO A 653 -13.72 28.58 -9.07
N GLU A 654 -12.94 27.81 -9.82
CA GLU A 654 -12.32 26.54 -9.44
C GLU A 654 -11.24 26.76 -8.39
N PHE A 655 -10.40 27.79 -8.57
CA PHE A 655 -9.34 28.18 -7.63
C PHE A 655 -9.90 28.87 -6.38
N ARG A 656 -10.98 29.65 -6.50
CA ARG A 656 -11.66 30.28 -5.34
C ARG A 656 -12.11 29.26 -4.28
N ARG A 657 -12.33 28.00 -4.67
CA ARG A 657 -12.63 26.91 -3.73
C ARG A 657 -11.49 26.61 -2.77
N LEU A 658 -10.24 26.83 -3.18
CA LEU A 658 -9.06 26.68 -2.30
C LEU A 658 -9.10 27.68 -1.13
N GLY A 659 -9.74 28.84 -1.33
CA GLY A 659 -9.92 29.83 -0.29
C GLY A 659 -11.23 29.70 0.51
N ARG A 660 -12.13 28.78 0.18
CA ARG A 660 -13.42 28.67 0.89
C ARG A 660 -13.22 28.06 2.27
N PRO A 661 -14.06 28.41 3.27
CA PRO A 661 -14.03 27.78 4.58
C PRO A 661 -14.15 26.26 4.49
N LEU A 662 -13.30 25.55 5.22
CA LEU A 662 -13.38 24.10 5.40
C LEU A 662 -14.17 23.79 6.66
N SER A 663 -15.27 23.04 6.56
CA SER A 663 -16.08 22.64 7.72
C SER A 663 -16.18 21.12 7.85
N VAL A 664 -15.98 20.64 9.07
CA VAL A 664 -15.93 19.20 9.38
C VAL A 664 -17.30 18.51 9.31
N PHE A 665 -18.41 19.26 9.22
CA PHE A 665 -19.78 18.74 9.26
C PHE A 665 -20.56 18.86 7.94
N LYS A 666 -20.07 19.64 6.97
CA LYS A 666 -20.79 19.91 5.71
C LYS A 666 -20.35 19.04 4.54
N ASP A 667 -19.12 18.53 4.57
CA ASP A 667 -18.58 17.76 3.46
C ASP A 667 -19.07 16.31 3.51
N ARG A 668 -19.50 15.79 2.34
CA ARG A 668 -19.86 14.37 2.21
C ARG A 668 -18.61 13.51 2.45
N TRP A 669 -18.78 12.46 3.25
CA TRP A 669 -17.72 11.50 3.59
C TRP A 669 -17.34 10.58 2.42
N TYR A 670 -18.22 10.43 1.44
CA TYR A 670 -17.94 9.64 0.24
C TYR A 670 -17.18 10.47 -0.78
N CYS A 671 -15.93 10.11 -1.02
CA CYS A 671 -15.07 10.71 -2.03
C CYS A 671 -14.90 9.74 -3.20
N PRO A 672 -15.34 10.07 -4.42
CA PRO A 672 -15.11 9.24 -5.61
C PRO A 672 -13.66 9.33 -6.13
N HIS A 673 -12.81 10.17 -5.54
CA HIS A 673 -11.40 10.31 -5.87
C HIS A 673 -10.58 9.18 -5.22
N TRP A 674 -10.66 7.99 -5.83
CA TRP A 674 -9.91 6.80 -5.41
C TRP A 674 -8.49 6.74 -5.98
N ASP A 675 -8.11 7.66 -6.87
CA ASP A 675 -6.77 7.64 -7.46
C ASP A 675 -5.72 8.19 -6.48
N GLU A 676 -4.83 7.31 -6.03
CA GLU A 676 -3.69 7.65 -5.19
C GLU A 676 -2.68 8.53 -5.95
N ALA A 677 -2.62 8.40 -7.29
CA ALA A 677 -1.66 9.11 -8.14
C ALA A 677 -1.88 10.63 -8.16
N ASP A 678 -3.13 11.11 -8.05
CA ASP A 678 -3.41 12.55 -8.06
C ASP A 678 -3.00 13.25 -6.75
N ARG A 679 -2.90 12.50 -5.64
CA ARG A 679 -2.69 13.08 -4.30
C ARG A 679 -1.31 13.69 -4.12
N GLN A 680 -0.30 13.12 -4.78
CA GLN A 680 1.08 13.63 -4.72
C GLN A 680 1.21 15.03 -5.35
N HIS A 681 0.30 15.41 -6.26
CA HIS A 681 0.34 16.69 -6.95
C HIS A 681 -0.32 17.83 -6.14
N TRP A 682 -1.07 17.53 -5.07
CA TRP A 682 -1.82 18.55 -4.32
C TRP A 682 -0.93 19.56 -3.60
N SER A 683 0.23 19.15 -3.10
CA SER A 683 1.22 20.06 -2.53
C SER A 683 1.73 21.07 -3.57
N ALA A 684 1.89 20.64 -4.83
CA ALA A 684 2.32 21.47 -5.94
C ALA A 684 1.21 22.39 -6.50
N VAL A 685 -0.05 22.20 -6.10
CA VAL A 685 -1.14 23.15 -6.42
C VAL A 685 -1.03 24.41 -5.56
N VAL A 686 -0.65 24.26 -4.28
CA VAL A 686 -0.49 25.36 -3.31
C VAL A 686 0.85 25.25 -2.57
N PRO A 687 1.98 25.32 -3.29
CA PRO A 687 3.29 25.11 -2.69
C PRO A 687 3.57 26.19 -1.64
N GLY A 688 4.28 25.82 -0.58
CA GLY A 688 4.48 26.72 0.57
C GLY A 688 3.31 26.79 1.55
N ARG A 689 2.16 26.14 1.24
CA ARG A 689 0.94 26.19 2.07
C ARG A 689 0.45 24.79 2.46
N ARG A 690 1.38 23.91 2.87
CA ARG A 690 1.07 22.51 3.22
C ARG A 690 -0.02 22.35 4.29
N GLU A 691 -0.21 23.31 5.19
CA GLU A 691 -1.33 23.32 6.15
C GLU A 691 -2.71 23.26 5.46
N LEU A 692 -2.87 23.93 4.31
CA LEU A 692 -4.10 23.91 3.51
C LEU A 692 -4.41 22.53 2.94
N VAL A 693 -3.37 21.78 2.57
CA VAL A 693 -3.50 20.41 2.08
C VAL A 693 -3.77 19.48 3.25
N ALA A 694 -2.97 19.60 4.33
CA ALA A 694 -3.06 18.77 5.53
C ALA A 694 -4.48 18.78 6.14
N ALA A 695 -5.10 19.96 6.33
CA ALA A 695 -6.45 19.98 6.90
C ALA A 695 -7.51 19.35 5.98
N ARG A 696 -7.34 19.49 4.65
CA ARG A 696 -8.24 18.88 3.66
C ARG A 696 -8.09 17.37 3.61
N VAL A 697 -6.95 16.80 4.00
CA VAL A 697 -6.77 15.34 4.09
C VAL A 697 -6.92 14.79 5.51
N LEU A 698 -7.00 15.65 6.53
CA LEU A 698 -7.03 15.25 7.94
C LEU A 698 -8.15 14.26 8.31
N GLY A 699 -9.32 14.35 7.67
CA GLY A 699 -10.41 13.38 7.84
C GLY A 699 -10.01 11.98 7.37
N ASP A 700 -9.36 11.87 6.22
CA ASP A 700 -8.87 10.61 5.64
C ASP A 700 -7.78 10.01 6.54
N LEU A 701 -6.86 10.85 7.01
CA LEU A 701 -5.83 10.46 7.96
C LEU A 701 -6.46 10.02 9.30
N SER A 702 -7.51 10.67 9.76
CA SER A 702 -8.23 10.22 10.96
C SER A 702 -8.83 8.83 10.77
N SER A 703 -9.29 8.51 9.56
CA SER A 703 -9.88 7.21 9.22
C SER A 703 -8.85 6.07 9.18
N VAL A 704 -7.56 6.34 8.92
CA VAL A 704 -6.53 5.27 9.02
C VAL A 704 -6.27 4.81 10.46
N ALA A 705 -6.54 5.69 11.45
CA ALA A 705 -6.40 5.38 12.87
C ALA A 705 -7.69 4.81 13.48
N VAL A 706 -8.82 5.45 13.17
CA VAL A 706 -10.12 5.18 13.79
C VAL A 706 -10.88 4.06 13.08
N ASP A 707 -10.84 4.03 11.74
CA ASP A 707 -11.57 3.07 10.91
C ASP A 707 -10.62 1.98 10.34
N ASP A 708 -11.07 1.19 9.37
CA ASP A 708 -10.26 0.17 8.66
C ASP A 708 -9.82 0.64 7.26
N SER A 709 -9.47 1.92 7.16
CA SER A 709 -8.99 2.52 5.91
C SER A 709 -7.50 2.25 5.72
N ARG A 710 -7.11 1.89 4.50
CA ARG A 710 -5.71 1.61 4.11
C ARG A 710 -5.15 2.75 3.27
N ARG A 711 -3.83 2.95 3.35
CA ARG A 711 -3.02 3.83 2.47
C ARG A 711 -3.35 5.32 2.53
N GLY A 712 -4.22 5.74 3.45
CA GLY A 712 -4.53 7.16 3.65
C GLY A 712 -3.33 7.98 4.11
N ALA A 713 -2.32 7.35 4.75
CA ALA A 713 -1.14 8.03 5.26
C ALA A 713 0.03 8.11 4.26
N ALA A 714 -0.10 7.54 3.06
CA ALA A 714 0.93 7.63 2.01
C ALA A 714 1.25 9.07 1.58
N ILE A 715 0.37 10.04 1.88
CA ILE A 715 0.59 11.46 1.61
C ILE A 715 1.54 12.14 2.62
N LEU A 716 1.77 11.54 3.80
CA LEU A 716 2.50 12.19 4.89
C LEU A 716 3.96 12.51 4.54
N PRO A 717 4.76 11.63 3.89
CA PRO A 717 6.11 11.97 3.48
C PRO A 717 6.14 13.19 2.56
N PHE A 718 5.27 13.23 1.56
CA PHE A 718 5.14 14.37 0.64
C PHE A 718 4.75 15.67 1.37
N LEU A 719 3.89 15.61 2.39
CA LEU A 719 3.55 16.78 3.20
C LEU A 719 4.72 17.26 4.08
N ALA A 720 5.53 16.33 4.59
CA ALA A 720 6.71 16.66 5.39
C ALA A 720 7.82 17.30 4.56
N GLU A 721 8.01 16.82 3.32
CA GLU A 721 8.97 17.35 2.35
C GLU A 721 8.51 18.67 1.73
N ALA A 722 7.20 18.87 1.58
CA ALA A 722 6.63 20.09 0.99
C ALA A 722 7.05 21.36 1.75
N ASP A 723 7.23 22.43 0.99
CA ASP A 723 7.56 23.74 1.52
C ASP A 723 6.41 24.36 2.36
N GLY A 724 6.79 25.26 3.26
CA GLY A 724 5.87 25.97 4.15
C GLY A 724 6.09 25.64 5.63
N GLU A 725 5.32 26.31 6.49
CA GLU A 725 5.29 26.02 7.92
C GLU A 725 4.60 24.68 8.20
N ALA A 726 5.09 23.90 9.16
CA ALA A 726 4.35 22.73 9.67
C ALA A 726 3.60 23.22 10.91
N GLY A 727 2.34 23.53 10.70
CA GLY A 727 1.45 24.03 11.75
C GLY A 727 0.65 22.89 12.36
N GLU A 728 -0.54 23.23 12.84
CA GLU A 728 -1.38 22.30 13.57
C GLU A 728 -1.95 21.15 12.72
N ALA A 729 -2.28 21.41 11.46
CA ALA A 729 -2.88 20.41 10.60
C ALA A 729 -1.88 19.31 10.24
N VAL A 730 -0.65 19.67 9.86
CA VAL A 730 0.42 18.69 9.58
C VAL A 730 0.71 17.84 10.81
N HIS A 731 0.86 18.45 12.00
CA HIS A 731 1.13 17.69 13.23
C HIS A 731 -0.04 16.76 13.62
N LEU A 732 -1.29 17.18 13.47
CA LEU A 732 -2.45 16.31 13.67
C LEU A 732 -2.51 15.15 12.66
N CYS A 733 -2.18 15.40 11.39
CA CYS A 733 -2.07 14.36 10.37
C CYS A 733 -1.02 13.31 10.74
N VAL A 734 0.17 13.74 11.18
CA VAL A 734 1.22 12.84 11.68
C VAL A 734 0.75 12.08 12.92
N ALA A 735 0.08 12.74 13.87
CA ALA A 735 -0.44 12.11 15.08
C ALA A 735 -1.42 10.96 14.77
N TYR A 736 -2.31 11.17 13.78
CA TYR A 736 -3.21 10.11 13.30
C TYR A 736 -2.46 8.99 12.59
N GLY A 737 -1.51 9.31 11.71
CA GLY A 737 -0.69 8.33 11.01
C GLY A 737 0.11 7.43 11.97
N LEU A 738 0.69 7.99 13.03
CA LEU A 738 1.37 7.22 14.09
C LEU A 738 0.43 6.25 14.82
N GLY A 739 -0.87 6.55 14.83
CA GLY A 739 -1.93 5.70 15.38
C GLY A 739 -2.59 4.74 14.39
N ALA A 740 -2.11 4.69 13.14
CA ALA A 740 -2.76 3.96 12.05
C ALA A 740 -2.84 2.45 12.31
N ARG A 741 -3.93 1.83 11.81
CA ARG A 741 -4.18 0.39 11.97
C ARG A 741 -3.19 -0.46 11.16
N HIS A 742 -2.85 -0.02 9.96
CA HIS A 742 -1.95 -0.73 9.04
C HIS A 742 -0.51 -0.28 9.21
N THR A 743 0.43 -1.22 9.08
CA THR A 743 1.86 -0.95 9.30
C THR A 743 2.43 0.00 8.25
N GLU A 744 2.03 -0.14 6.99
CA GLU A 744 2.40 0.74 5.88
C GLU A 744 2.07 2.22 6.16
N ASP A 745 0.89 2.50 6.71
CA ASP A 745 0.48 3.85 7.10
C ASP A 745 1.27 4.39 8.31
N ARG A 746 1.60 3.53 9.28
CA ARG A 746 2.46 3.91 10.42
C ARG A 746 3.87 4.27 9.98
N LEU A 747 4.45 3.52 9.03
CA LEU A 747 5.77 3.80 8.48
C LEU A 747 5.81 5.15 7.77
N SER A 748 4.81 5.43 6.94
CA SER A 748 4.68 6.74 6.26
C SER A 748 4.63 7.92 7.26
N ALA A 749 3.99 7.71 8.42
CA ALA A 749 3.95 8.70 9.50
C ALA A 749 5.26 8.83 10.27
N VAL A 750 6.01 7.75 10.43
CA VAL A 750 7.37 7.75 11.01
C VAL A 750 8.32 8.51 10.09
N ASP A 751 8.27 8.27 8.78
CA ASP A 751 9.09 9.00 7.81
C ASP A 751 8.80 10.50 7.87
N ALA A 752 7.53 10.88 7.86
CA ALA A 752 7.11 12.27 8.00
C ALA A 752 7.58 12.91 9.32
N LEU A 753 7.47 12.20 10.44
CA LEU A 753 7.97 12.66 11.75
C LEU A 753 9.48 12.95 11.69
N LEU A 754 10.25 12.02 11.14
CA LEU A 754 11.71 12.11 11.07
C LEU A 754 12.17 13.22 10.09
N VAL A 755 11.48 13.39 8.95
CA VAL A 755 11.76 14.48 8.00
C VAL A 755 11.45 15.85 8.63
N LEU A 756 10.32 15.99 9.34
CA LEU A 756 10.01 17.24 10.05
C LEU A 756 11.04 17.56 11.15
N ALA A 757 11.52 16.53 11.87
CA ALA A 757 12.58 16.68 12.86
C ALA A 757 13.90 17.12 12.22
N ALA A 758 14.32 16.46 11.14
CA ALA A 758 15.54 16.79 10.39
C ALA A 758 15.52 18.24 9.88
N ARG A 759 14.35 18.72 9.44
CA ARG A 759 14.14 20.10 8.97
C ARG A 759 14.05 21.14 10.10
N GLY A 760 14.03 20.72 11.37
CA GLY A 760 13.78 21.62 12.50
C GLY A 760 12.37 22.21 12.52
N GLN A 761 11.40 21.55 11.87
CA GLN A 761 10.01 21.99 11.74
C GLN A 761 9.03 21.15 12.57
N LEU A 762 9.54 20.25 13.42
CA LEU A 762 8.73 19.45 14.33
C LEU A 762 8.43 20.23 15.62
N ASP A 763 7.17 20.59 15.83
CA ASP A 763 6.63 21.07 17.10
C ASP A 763 6.29 19.86 18.00
N ALA A 764 7.29 19.40 18.74
CA ALA A 764 7.17 18.22 19.61
C ALA A 764 6.18 18.43 20.77
N GLU A 765 6.00 19.66 21.23
CA GLU A 765 5.04 20.00 22.29
C GLU A 765 3.61 19.79 21.79
N ARG A 766 3.29 20.37 20.64
CA ARG A 766 1.99 20.22 19.99
C ARG A 766 1.70 18.79 19.62
N LEU A 767 2.63 18.12 18.92
CA LEU A 767 2.44 16.74 18.51
C LEU A 767 2.22 15.82 19.72
N GLY A 768 3.03 15.98 20.77
CA GLY A 768 2.89 15.21 22.00
C GLY A 768 1.56 15.48 22.70
N GLY A 769 1.18 16.74 22.86
CA GLY A 769 -0.10 17.14 23.44
C GLY A 769 -1.30 16.56 22.68
N ASP A 770 -1.28 16.63 21.35
CA ASP A 770 -2.34 16.10 20.49
C ASP A 770 -2.40 14.57 20.53
N LEU A 771 -1.26 13.87 20.53
CA LEU A 771 -1.21 12.42 20.74
C LEU A 771 -1.82 12.02 22.09
N GLY A 772 -1.50 12.76 23.15
CA GLY A 772 -2.09 12.56 24.48
C GLY A 772 -3.62 12.66 24.45
N GLN A 773 -4.16 13.70 23.80
CA GLN A 773 -5.60 13.90 23.68
C GLN A 773 -6.28 12.86 22.78
N LEU A 774 -5.65 12.47 21.67
CA LEU A 774 -6.20 11.47 20.74
C LEU A 774 -6.24 10.08 21.36
N VAL A 775 -5.24 9.71 22.16
CA VAL A 775 -5.24 8.46 22.94
C VAL A 775 -6.33 8.50 24.01
N ARG A 776 -6.45 9.61 24.76
CA ARG A 776 -7.48 9.81 25.77
C ARG A 776 -8.90 9.68 25.22
N ARG A 777 -9.14 10.20 24.01
CA ARG A 777 -10.42 10.08 23.29
C ARG A 777 -10.63 8.72 22.63
N GLY A 778 -9.61 7.86 22.60
CA GLY A 778 -9.68 6.53 22.00
C GLY A 778 -9.54 6.50 20.47
N ALA A 779 -9.19 7.63 19.84
CA ALA A 779 -8.93 7.72 18.41
C ALA A 779 -7.60 7.05 18.01
N VAL A 780 -6.57 7.20 18.86
CA VAL A 780 -5.29 6.52 18.72
C VAL A 780 -5.18 5.44 19.80
N LYS A 781 -4.75 4.23 19.41
CA LYS A 781 -4.57 3.13 20.38
C LYS A 781 -3.15 3.18 20.95
N PRO A 782 -2.95 3.13 22.29
CA PRO A 782 -1.63 3.22 22.91
C PRO A 782 -0.61 2.22 22.35
N LEU A 783 -1.04 1.00 22.07
CA LEU A 783 -0.17 -0.05 21.54
C LEU A 783 0.36 0.28 20.13
N ARG A 784 -0.51 0.81 19.25
CA ARG A 784 -0.12 1.21 17.88
C ARG A 784 0.86 2.39 17.92
N LEU A 785 0.60 3.35 18.81
CA LEU A 785 1.49 4.48 19.02
C LEU A 785 2.86 4.02 19.56
N ALA A 786 2.86 3.07 20.51
CA ALA A 786 4.10 2.50 21.05
C ALA A 786 4.91 1.74 19.99
N GLU A 787 4.25 1.08 19.04
CA GLU A 787 4.92 0.46 17.89
C GLU A 787 5.55 1.53 16.98
N ALA A 788 4.79 2.52 16.53
CA ALA A 788 5.29 3.55 15.62
C ALA A 788 6.46 4.35 16.23
N ILE A 789 6.32 4.79 17.48
CA ILE A 789 7.35 5.57 18.16
C ILE A 789 8.59 4.71 18.47
N ARG A 790 8.43 3.41 18.73
CA ARG A 790 9.57 2.48 18.84
C ARG A 790 10.31 2.38 17.52
N THR A 791 9.60 2.25 16.40
CA THR A 791 10.21 2.24 15.06
C THR A 791 11.00 3.53 14.80
N ALA A 792 10.43 4.70 15.13
CA ALA A 792 11.13 5.97 15.00
C ALA A 792 12.41 5.99 15.88
N ALA A 793 12.32 5.60 17.15
CA ALA A 793 13.47 5.57 18.06
C ALA A 793 14.58 4.61 17.59
N ALA A 794 14.21 3.47 17.00
CA ALA A 794 15.15 2.47 16.49
C ALA A 794 15.99 2.98 15.30
N THR A 795 15.58 4.06 14.61
CA THR A 795 16.40 4.74 13.59
C THR A 795 17.56 5.55 14.20
N GLY A 796 17.61 5.69 15.52
CA GLY A 796 18.56 6.53 16.24
C GLY A 796 17.98 7.88 16.69
N ALA A 797 16.68 8.13 16.46
CA ALA A 797 15.96 9.36 16.81
C ALA A 797 15.43 9.37 18.27
N TYR A 798 16.22 8.92 19.25
CA TYR A 798 15.80 8.80 20.65
C TYR A 798 15.46 10.15 21.31
N ALA A 799 16.22 11.23 21.06
CA ALA A 799 15.95 12.52 21.71
C ALA A 799 14.69 13.20 21.13
N THR A 800 14.48 13.07 19.82
CA THR A 800 13.29 13.51 19.08
C THR A 800 12.06 12.79 19.59
N VAL A 801 12.11 11.46 19.67
CA VAL A 801 11.01 10.67 20.24
C VAL A 801 10.73 11.05 21.69
N TRP A 802 11.78 11.22 22.50
CA TRP A 802 11.60 11.66 23.89
C TRP A 802 10.91 13.03 23.97
N SER A 803 11.27 13.99 23.13
CA SER A 803 10.66 15.33 23.12
C SER A 803 9.15 15.28 22.86
N VAL A 804 8.69 14.37 22.00
CA VAL A 804 7.25 14.14 21.74
C VAL A 804 6.59 13.44 22.93
N LEU A 805 7.20 12.36 23.43
CA LEU A 805 6.65 11.58 24.55
C LEU A 805 6.58 12.38 25.86
N ARG A 806 7.55 13.28 26.10
CA ARG A 806 7.57 14.18 27.26
C ARG A 806 6.30 15.04 27.34
N ASN A 807 5.72 15.40 26.20
CA ASN A 807 4.50 16.22 26.12
C ASN A 807 3.22 15.36 26.04
N ALA A 808 3.31 14.12 25.53
CA ALA A 808 2.17 13.20 25.51
C ALA A 808 1.87 12.56 26.87
N LEU A 809 2.91 12.14 27.61
CA LEU A 809 2.78 11.37 28.85
C LEU A 809 2.02 12.11 29.97
N PRO A 810 2.23 13.42 30.24
CA PRO A 810 1.48 14.12 31.28
C PRO A 810 -0.04 14.02 31.11
N VAL A 811 -0.54 14.15 29.87
CA VAL A 811 -1.97 14.01 29.55
C VAL A 811 -2.48 12.61 29.87
N LEU A 812 -1.70 11.58 29.55
CA LEU A 812 -2.05 10.17 29.77
C LEU A 812 -1.96 9.74 31.23
N LEU A 813 -1.02 10.33 31.98
CA LEU A 813 -0.81 10.02 33.40
C LEU A 813 -1.79 10.78 34.31
N ALA A 814 -2.29 11.95 33.89
CA ALA A 814 -3.29 12.72 34.65
C ALA A 814 -4.57 11.91 34.94
N ASP A 815 -5.05 11.14 33.97
CA ASP A 815 -6.23 10.27 34.15
C ASP A 815 -5.98 9.14 35.17
N LEU A 816 -4.73 8.68 35.32
CA LEU A 816 -4.35 7.70 36.36
C LEU A 816 -4.25 8.33 37.76
N ALA A 817 -3.92 9.62 37.84
CA ALA A 817 -3.72 10.35 39.09
C ALA A 817 -5.04 10.78 39.75
N THR A 818 -6.11 10.91 38.98
CA THR A 818 -7.39 11.47 39.42
C THR A 818 -8.42 10.41 39.86
N ASP A 819 -8.10 9.12 39.79
CA ASP A 819 -9.02 7.99 40.02
C ASP A 819 -10.37 8.11 39.26
N ALA A 820 -10.45 8.99 38.25
CA ALA A 820 -11.68 9.45 37.62
C ALA A 820 -12.16 8.56 36.45
N SER A 821 -11.64 7.34 36.33
CA SER A 821 -12.21 6.37 35.39
C SER A 821 -12.35 4.98 36.03
N SER A 822 -13.60 4.55 36.15
CA SER A 822 -14.07 3.16 36.21
C SER A 822 -13.77 2.35 34.93
N GLY A 823 -12.71 2.72 34.20
CA GLY A 823 -12.23 2.07 33.00
C GLY A 823 -10.86 1.42 33.24
N THR A 824 -10.67 0.23 32.68
CA THR A 824 -9.42 -0.55 32.76
C THR A 824 -8.20 0.35 32.42
N PRO A 825 -7.10 0.33 33.20
CA PRO A 825 -5.90 1.11 32.87
C PRO A 825 -5.50 0.87 31.42
N ALA A 826 -5.39 1.95 30.64
CA ALA A 826 -5.30 1.91 29.18
C ALA A 826 -4.29 0.86 28.70
N ARG A 827 -4.81 -0.24 28.15
CA ARG A 827 -4.02 -1.38 27.66
C ARG A 827 -2.99 -0.83 26.65
N GLY A 828 -1.70 -0.94 26.98
CA GLY A 828 -0.58 -0.44 26.15
C GLY A 828 0.16 0.79 26.69
N LEU A 829 -0.32 1.48 27.74
CA LEU A 829 0.41 2.62 28.33
C LEU A 829 1.76 2.19 28.93
N GLY A 830 1.85 0.97 29.46
CA GLY A 830 3.14 0.41 29.91
C GLY A 830 4.16 0.23 28.78
N ASP A 831 3.72 -0.05 27.56
CA ASP A 831 4.60 -0.14 26.38
C ASP A 831 5.10 1.25 25.95
N LEU A 832 4.25 2.29 26.01
CA LEU A 832 4.68 3.68 25.79
C LEU A 832 5.71 4.14 26.82
N LEU A 833 5.49 3.85 28.11
CA LEU A 833 6.45 4.15 29.17
C LEU A 833 7.78 3.38 29.00
N THR A 834 7.74 2.18 28.40
CA THR A 834 8.96 1.43 28.07
C THR A 834 9.79 2.22 27.07
N VAL A 835 9.18 2.63 25.95
CA VAL A 835 9.88 3.40 24.90
C VAL A 835 10.37 4.73 25.45
N ALA A 836 9.57 5.40 26.29
CA ALA A 836 9.97 6.64 26.95
C ALA A 836 11.20 6.47 27.85
N ALA A 837 11.25 5.39 28.64
CA ALA A 837 12.41 5.06 29.48
C ALA A 837 13.65 4.76 28.63
N ASP A 838 13.50 3.97 27.57
CA ASP A 838 14.61 3.66 26.64
C ASP A 838 15.16 4.95 26.00
N CYS A 839 14.29 5.85 25.55
CA CYS A 839 14.68 7.11 24.95
C CYS A 839 15.35 8.04 25.96
N ALA A 840 14.83 8.14 27.20
CA ALA A 840 15.43 8.98 28.23
C ALA A 840 16.81 8.47 28.68
N GLU A 841 16.99 7.15 28.79
CA GLU A 841 18.27 6.52 29.12
C GLU A 841 19.31 6.76 28.02
N ARG A 842 18.94 6.55 26.75
CA ARG A 842 19.87 6.68 25.62
C ARG A 842 20.18 8.13 25.27
N SER A 843 19.18 9.02 25.30
CA SER A 843 19.40 10.45 25.00
C SER A 843 20.00 11.25 26.15
N GLY A 844 20.10 10.66 27.36
CA GLY A 844 20.54 11.38 28.55
C GLY A 844 19.56 12.45 29.03
N ALA A 845 18.28 12.34 28.67
CA ALA A 845 17.26 13.32 29.05
C ALA A 845 17.06 13.42 30.57
N ARG A 846 16.78 14.63 31.05
CA ARG A 846 16.57 14.94 32.47
C ARG A 846 15.39 15.88 32.67
N GLY A 847 14.93 15.98 33.91
CA GLY A 847 13.87 16.90 34.33
C GLY A 847 12.66 16.19 34.94
N ASP A 848 11.74 16.98 35.49
CA ASP A 848 10.51 16.45 36.07
C ASP A 848 9.41 16.26 35.03
N LEU A 849 8.50 15.31 35.29
CA LEU A 849 7.36 14.99 34.43
C LEU A 849 6.10 14.84 35.30
N SER A 850 5.13 15.73 35.07
CA SER A 850 3.88 15.79 35.84
C SER A 850 3.20 14.42 35.92
N HIS A 851 2.74 14.05 37.12
CA HIS A 851 2.07 12.78 37.45
C HIS A 851 2.94 11.51 37.39
N LEU A 852 4.21 11.58 36.98
CA LEU A 852 5.11 10.41 36.93
C LEU A 852 5.40 9.83 38.32
N ALA A 853 5.64 10.69 39.31
CA ALA A 853 5.91 10.26 40.69
C ALA A 853 4.73 9.43 41.26
N GLN A 854 3.51 9.92 41.06
CA GLN A 854 2.28 9.24 41.47
C GLN A 854 2.14 7.88 40.79
N ALA A 855 2.43 7.79 39.49
CA ALA A 855 2.39 6.51 38.75
C ALA A 855 3.46 5.52 39.23
N ALA A 856 4.66 5.99 39.59
CA ALA A 856 5.77 5.19 40.09
C ALA A 856 5.57 4.68 41.53
N GLU A 857 4.83 5.43 42.36
CA GLU A 857 4.52 5.12 43.76
C GLU A 857 3.35 4.13 43.95
N ARG A 858 2.57 3.88 42.89
CA ARG A 858 1.49 2.87 42.95
C ARG A 858 2.02 1.51 43.39
N ARG A 859 1.23 0.83 44.22
CA ARG A 859 1.51 -0.55 44.66
C ARG A 859 1.34 -1.52 43.49
N GLY A 860 2.21 -2.53 43.44
CA GLY A 860 2.18 -3.59 42.43
C GLY A 860 3.41 -3.64 41.52
N SER A 861 3.41 -4.62 40.63
CA SER A 861 4.50 -4.96 39.70
C SER A 861 4.02 -4.97 38.24
N SER A 862 2.97 -4.20 37.93
CA SER A 862 2.50 -4.08 36.55
C SER A 862 3.58 -3.43 35.67
N LYS A 863 3.55 -3.72 34.37
CA LYS A 863 4.48 -3.12 33.39
C LYS A 863 4.48 -1.59 33.49
N LEU A 864 3.30 -0.99 33.62
CA LEU A 864 3.13 0.45 33.82
C LEU A 864 3.92 0.96 35.02
N VAL A 865 3.75 0.36 36.19
CA VAL A 865 4.42 0.81 37.43
C VAL A 865 5.93 0.59 37.34
N THR A 866 6.36 -0.56 36.79
CA THR A 866 7.78 -0.89 36.64
C THR A 866 8.49 0.08 35.72
N GLN A 867 7.89 0.38 34.56
CA GLN A 867 8.47 1.30 33.58
C GLN A 867 8.35 2.77 34.02
N ALA A 868 7.32 3.14 34.79
CA ALA A 868 7.25 4.47 35.42
C ALA A 868 8.41 4.69 36.42
N ARG A 869 8.75 3.68 37.24
CA ARG A 869 9.91 3.74 38.14
C ARG A 869 11.22 3.82 37.37
N ARG A 870 11.36 3.04 36.28
CA ARG A 870 12.53 3.08 35.40
C ARG A 870 12.70 4.47 34.78
N LEU A 871 11.65 5.02 34.18
CA LEU A 871 11.68 6.38 33.63
C LEU A 871 12.02 7.43 34.68
N ARG A 872 11.41 7.37 35.88
CA ARG A 872 11.73 8.29 36.98
C ARG A 872 13.22 8.21 37.36
N THR A 873 13.78 7.01 37.37
CA THR A 873 15.20 6.79 37.68
C THR A 873 16.09 7.40 36.59
N ALA A 874 15.78 7.15 35.31
CA ALA A 874 16.51 7.70 34.18
C ALA A 874 16.54 9.24 34.17
N LEU A 875 15.43 9.88 34.55
CA LEU A 875 15.31 11.34 34.60
C LEU A 875 16.03 12.00 35.80
N THR A 876 16.31 11.23 36.86
CA THR A 876 16.88 11.74 38.13
C THR A 876 18.35 11.35 38.34
N GLN A 877 18.85 10.29 37.71
CA GLN A 877 20.24 9.87 37.85
C GLN A 877 21.20 10.88 37.19
N GLY A 878 21.90 11.61 38.06
CA GLY A 878 22.80 12.74 37.76
C GLY A 878 23.02 13.67 38.96
N VAL A 879 22.23 13.55 40.04
CA VAL A 879 22.35 14.37 41.27
C VAL A 879 23.35 13.79 42.30
N ALA A 880 24.19 12.83 41.92
CA ALA A 880 25.29 12.36 42.77
C ALA A 880 26.63 12.71 42.12
N ALA A 881 26.99 13.99 42.21
CA ALA A 881 28.38 14.45 42.13
C ALA A 881 28.75 15.03 43.49
#